data_AF-C6PRC2-F1
#
_entry.id   AF-C6PRC2-F1
#
_cell.length_a   1.000
_cell.length_b   1.000
_cell.length_c   1.000
_cell.angle_alpha   90.00
_cell.angle_beta   90.00
_cell.angle_gamma   90.00
#
_symmetry.space_group_name_H-M   'P 1'
#
loop_
_entity.id
_entity.type
_entity.pdbx_description
1 polymer ?
#
loop_
_entity_poly.entity_id
_entity_poly.type
_entity_poly.pdbx_seq_one_letter_code
_entity_poly.pdbx_strand_id
1 'polypeptide(L)'
;MDTREKIRNIFLYLLSIKNMDKKIVRDVTKYIKVISESDLYNKKGCLVNKSDDENWLTVGKECDDLYNTLFKIYSTMEKNSEDLEIIWGHGLLSLEVNGEKIIHPMFSTKMVLNFNSEKAIFTLSPYNNITNFEIGILEGLDLPNLDKILDISLDIKKNGIDARNICDIEAILINILNCLSAELEENSLNKDIVSLNSVKVSTSPVFYNSPCIILRNIDTRIWDIELKDILNYIDKGNPIPKTIESLVKETNSLGNTDIYNEWEGIGKDILFPLPANEEQKEITKRLANNFGVVVQGPPGTGKSHTICNLICHLMAHGKRVLVTSQTDKALKVLSEKIPEEIRSLCISLLGNDTKALKDLDESVRKITENLSINPSTLLKEIEPVEAELKKCRKNIENLMSELKEAESFENKTVNYRNESFTLTQLSKWINENKNTCSWIDDSIEMKTRASLSQQDFHSLIKLMKENKKEYIDKLNKVGNLLYKLPSYNELTETLSRVNFLEDNLNKYRKNVELCTIEIGNEKLEEFLKFITTARDKISLIENGWLKSVLKSYYSNDAYEEFWKDIILNLNKHVNEISVIKQIVNSHNIKFPVGIDITKLKDDFKIIHDQINSKGKLGSIFKLLHNQCNYILQDCEVDYRPLTTKEQCDIFSKAIDKEILERNLRTLWNNTVKEYGGKIITNSDSNLLNTISENILKIEIIINWEESYTRIIKEYLDNSKFPIELNLYSKKDYDYLINIFQSVKYLREYEELNNKLQATRQLFIKMII
;
A
#
# COMPACT_ATOMS: atom_id res chain seq x y z
N MET A 1 -9.64 22.24 31.32
CA MET A 1 -9.95 22.62 29.93
C MET A 1 -10.23 21.34 29.19
N ASP A 2 -11.43 21.20 28.65
CA ASP A 2 -11.81 20.04 27.84
C ASP A 2 -10.85 19.90 26.64
N THR A 3 -10.53 18.67 26.23
CA THR A 3 -9.67 18.39 25.06
C THR A 3 -10.24 19.11 23.83
N ARG A 4 -11.57 19.08 23.67
CA ARG A 4 -12.28 19.76 22.59
C ARG A 4 -12.06 21.27 22.61
N GLU A 5 -12.10 21.89 23.78
CA GLU A 5 -11.90 23.33 23.97
C GLU A 5 -10.47 23.76 23.62
N LYS A 6 -9.46 22.98 24.02
CA LYS A 6 -8.06 23.24 23.64
C LYS A 6 -7.87 23.20 22.12
N ILE A 7 -8.46 22.22 21.44
CA ILE A 7 -8.39 22.07 19.97
C ILE A 7 -9.10 23.22 19.28
N ARG A 8 -10.29 23.59 19.76
CA ARG A 8 -11.03 24.76 19.28
C ARG A 8 -10.17 26.03 19.34
N ASN A 9 -9.46 26.25 20.45
CA ASN A 9 -8.59 27.42 20.63
C ASN A 9 -7.41 27.43 19.64
N ILE A 10 -6.86 26.28 19.25
CA ILE A 10 -5.82 26.20 18.22
C ILE A 10 -6.35 26.71 16.88
N PHE A 11 -7.53 26.24 16.46
CA PHE A 11 -8.12 26.66 15.18
C PHE A 11 -8.58 28.13 15.20
N LEU A 12 -9.07 28.63 16.34
CA LEU A 12 -9.35 30.06 16.52
C LEU A 12 -8.09 30.92 16.41
N TYR A 13 -7.00 30.47 17.01
CA TYR A 13 -5.71 31.15 16.91
C TYR A 13 -5.23 31.20 15.45
N LEU A 14 -5.30 30.09 14.71
CA LEU A 14 -4.96 30.04 13.28
C LEU A 14 -5.81 30.99 12.44
N LEU A 15 -7.12 31.03 12.69
CA LEU A 15 -8.05 31.96 12.04
C LEU A 15 -7.68 33.43 12.34
N SER A 16 -7.31 33.73 13.58
CA SER A 16 -6.94 35.08 14.00
C SER A 16 -5.66 35.58 13.33
N ILE A 17 -4.63 34.73 13.23
CA ILE A 17 -3.38 35.07 12.53
C ILE A 17 -3.66 35.37 11.06
N LYS A 18 -4.49 34.55 10.40
CA LYS A 18 -4.76 34.71 8.97
C LYS A 18 -5.59 35.95 8.65
N ASN A 19 -6.44 36.39 9.56
CA ASN A 19 -7.29 37.57 9.36
C ASN A 19 -6.59 38.91 9.65
N MET A 20 -5.39 38.92 10.24
CA MET A 20 -4.73 40.16 10.67
C MET A 20 -4.19 41.04 9.53
N ASP A 21 -4.01 40.52 8.30
CA ASP A 21 -3.32 41.25 7.21
C ASP A 21 -4.09 41.32 5.87
N LYS A 22 -5.38 40.93 5.80
CA LYS A 22 -6.09 40.84 4.50
C LYS A 22 -6.72 42.17 4.07
N LYS A 23 -6.26 42.69 2.92
CA LYS A 23 -6.88 43.84 2.23
C LYS A 23 -7.89 43.34 1.19
N ILE A 24 -9.15 43.77 1.30
CA ILE A 24 -10.19 43.49 0.30
C ILE A 24 -9.94 44.35 -0.94
N VAL A 25 -9.71 43.71 -2.09
CA VAL A 25 -9.55 44.40 -3.37
C VAL A 25 -10.90 44.46 -4.06
N ARG A 26 -11.56 45.63 -4.02
CA ARG A 26 -12.87 45.88 -4.66
C ARG A 26 -12.78 46.46 -6.07
N ASP A 27 -11.57 46.75 -6.53
CA ASP A 27 -11.31 47.34 -7.84
C ASP A 27 -10.29 46.47 -8.55
N VAL A 28 -10.72 45.83 -9.63
CA VAL A 28 -9.93 44.87 -10.40
C VAL A 28 -8.64 45.50 -10.92
N THR A 29 -8.62 46.81 -11.20
CA THR A 29 -7.42 47.51 -11.71
C THR A 29 -6.27 47.56 -10.71
N LYS A 30 -6.54 47.28 -9.42
CA LYS A 30 -5.52 47.23 -8.35
C LYS A 30 -4.79 45.88 -8.28
N TYR A 31 -5.21 44.88 -9.05
CA TYR A 31 -4.47 43.62 -9.15
C TYR A 31 -3.16 43.77 -9.91
N ILE A 32 -2.28 42.77 -9.79
CA ILE A 32 -0.91 42.80 -10.34
C ILE A 32 -0.94 43.02 -11.85
N LYS A 33 -1.87 42.35 -12.53
CA LYS A 33 -2.12 42.55 -13.96
C LYS A 33 -3.56 42.19 -14.29
N VAL A 34 -4.15 42.97 -15.18
CA VAL A 34 -5.48 42.71 -15.77
C VAL A 34 -5.39 42.87 -17.28
N ILE A 35 -6.02 41.96 -18.01
CA ILE A 35 -6.13 41.99 -19.47
C ILE A 35 -7.61 41.82 -19.82
N SER A 36 -8.23 42.83 -20.42
CA SER A 36 -9.63 42.76 -20.84
C SER A 36 -9.78 41.85 -22.05
N GLU A 37 -10.83 41.02 -22.08
CA GLU A 37 -11.11 40.16 -23.24
C GLU A 37 -11.39 40.98 -24.50
N SER A 38 -12.00 42.17 -24.36
CA SER A 38 -12.21 43.14 -25.45
C SER A 38 -10.93 43.47 -26.22
N ASP A 39 -9.79 43.47 -25.53
CA ASP A 39 -8.49 43.89 -26.07
C ASP A 39 -7.77 42.72 -26.77
N LEU A 40 -8.33 41.51 -26.70
CA LEU A 40 -7.85 40.28 -27.34
C LEU A 40 -8.47 40.07 -28.72
N TYR A 41 -9.70 40.54 -28.91
CA TYR A 41 -10.38 40.49 -30.19
C TYR A 41 -9.63 41.33 -31.23
N ASN A 42 -9.55 40.83 -32.47
CA ASN A 42 -8.87 41.46 -33.61
C ASN A 42 -7.34 41.50 -33.56
N LYS A 43 -6.68 40.85 -32.59
CA LYS A 43 -5.22 40.69 -32.60
C LYS A 43 -4.79 39.47 -33.42
N LYS A 44 -3.92 39.68 -34.40
CA LYS A 44 -3.35 38.61 -35.22
C LYS A 44 -2.54 37.64 -34.33
N GLY A 45 -2.78 36.33 -34.47
CA GLY A 45 -2.15 35.29 -33.66
C GLY A 45 -2.76 35.07 -32.26
N CYS A 46 -3.88 35.72 -31.96
CA CYS A 46 -4.65 35.53 -30.72
C CYS A 46 -6.01 34.90 -31.07
N LEU A 47 -6.37 33.81 -30.40
CA LEU A 47 -7.64 33.12 -30.60
C LEU A 47 -8.32 32.92 -29.24
N VAL A 48 -9.46 33.60 -29.05
CA VAL A 48 -10.34 33.45 -27.88
C VAL A 48 -11.43 32.45 -28.25
N ASN A 49 -11.52 31.34 -27.51
CA ASN A 49 -12.47 30.27 -27.80
C ASN A 49 -13.68 30.32 -26.86
N LYS A 50 -14.88 30.36 -27.45
CA LYS A 50 -16.16 30.40 -26.72
C LYS A 50 -16.92 29.07 -26.70
N SER A 51 -16.45 28.04 -27.41
CA SER A 51 -17.05 26.71 -27.38
C SER A 51 -16.46 25.83 -26.26
N ASP A 52 -16.99 24.61 -26.06
CA ASP A 52 -16.55 23.56 -25.12
C ASP A 52 -15.10 23.04 -25.33
N ASP A 53 -14.26 23.83 -25.97
CA ASP A 53 -12.85 23.51 -26.20
C ASP A 53 -12.03 23.70 -24.92
N GLU A 54 -11.02 22.86 -24.72
CA GLU A 54 -10.19 22.86 -23.50
C GLU A 54 -9.37 24.15 -23.35
N ASN A 55 -9.06 24.85 -24.45
CA ASN A 55 -8.22 26.05 -24.45
C ASN A 55 -9.07 27.31 -24.68
N TRP A 56 -9.27 28.11 -23.64
CA TRP A 56 -10.05 29.35 -23.68
C TRP A 56 -9.30 30.48 -24.41
N LEU A 57 -7.97 30.52 -24.32
CA LEU A 57 -7.12 31.45 -25.06
C LEU A 57 -5.93 30.73 -25.67
N THR A 58 -5.63 31.04 -26.93
CA THR A 58 -4.39 30.63 -27.61
C THR A 58 -3.67 31.87 -28.15
N VAL A 59 -2.38 32.02 -27.83
CA VAL A 59 -1.56 33.17 -28.25
C VAL A 59 -0.25 32.68 -28.87
N GLY A 60 -0.06 32.96 -30.16
CA GLY A 60 1.19 32.71 -30.88
C GLY A 60 2.10 33.93 -30.93
N LYS A 61 3.34 33.73 -31.40
CA LYS A 61 4.35 34.80 -31.58
C LYS A 61 3.91 35.98 -32.45
N GLU A 62 2.93 35.79 -33.33
CA GLU A 62 2.40 36.87 -34.17
C GLU A 62 1.74 38.00 -33.34
N CYS A 63 1.36 37.71 -32.10
CA CYS A 63 0.84 38.68 -31.13
C CYS A 63 1.94 39.09 -30.14
N ASP A 64 2.97 39.80 -30.62
CA ASP A 64 4.23 40.04 -29.90
C ASP A 64 4.04 40.59 -28.47
N ASP A 65 3.20 41.63 -28.29
CA ASP A 65 2.97 42.26 -26.98
C ASP A 65 2.36 41.29 -25.95
N LEU A 66 1.34 40.53 -26.34
CA LEU A 66 0.64 39.61 -25.44
C LEU A 66 1.49 38.36 -25.19
N TYR A 67 2.17 37.86 -26.22
CA TYR A 67 3.10 36.75 -26.11
C TYR A 67 4.22 37.06 -25.11
N ASN A 68 4.86 38.24 -25.22
CA ASN A 68 5.90 38.67 -24.29
C ASN A 68 5.36 38.88 -22.87
N THR A 69 4.12 39.33 -22.74
CA THR A 69 3.45 39.47 -21.43
C THR A 69 3.23 38.11 -20.79
N LEU A 70 2.63 37.15 -21.51
CA LEU A 70 2.40 35.79 -21.03
C LEU A 70 3.72 35.07 -20.75
N PHE A 71 4.76 35.28 -21.55
CA PHE A 71 6.09 34.73 -21.29
C PHE A 71 6.70 35.24 -19.98
N LYS A 72 6.55 36.53 -19.68
CA LYS A 72 6.99 37.09 -18.39
C LYS A 72 6.20 36.50 -17.23
N ILE A 73 4.87 36.40 -17.35
CA ILE A 73 4.01 35.80 -16.33
C ILE A 73 4.42 34.33 -16.11
N TYR A 74 4.55 33.55 -17.18
CA TYR A 74 5.01 32.16 -17.14
C TYR A 74 6.37 32.03 -16.43
N SER A 75 7.35 32.86 -16.80
CA SER A 75 8.68 32.86 -16.18
C SER A 75 8.66 33.27 -14.70
N THR A 76 7.77 34.18 -14.32
CA THR A 76 7.57 34.58 -12.91
C THR A 76 6.90 33.46 -12.12
N MET A 77 5.90 32.80 -12.70
CA MET A 77 5.23 31.66 -12.09
C MET A 77 6.16 30.45 -11.94
N GLU A 78 7.08 30.19 -12.87
CA GLU A 78 8.11 29.15 -12.69
C GLU A 78 9.07 29.45 -11.52
N LYS A 79 9.28 30.72 -11.19
CA LYS A 79 10.17 31.14 -10.10
C LYS A 79 9.45 31.25 -8.75
N ASN A 80 8.20 31.71 -8.76
CA ASN A 80 7.37 32.04 -7.59
C ASN A 80 5.94 31.48 -7.76
N SER A 81 5.79 30.16 -7.96
CA SER A 81 4.47 29.53 -8.27
C SER A 81 3.48 29.57 -7.11
N GLU A 82 3.96 29.79 -5.88
CA GLU A 82 3.19 29.49 -4.66
C GLU A 82 2.24 30.60 -4.22
N ASP A 83 2.47 31.85 -4.65
CA ASP A 83 1.66 32.98 -4.21
C ASP A 83 0.77 33.55 -5.29
N LEU A 84 0.95 33.20 -6.57
CA LEU A 84 0.26 33.81 -7.70
C LEU A 84 -0.73 32.85 -8.37
N GLU A 85 -1.89 33.38 -8.76
CA GLU A 85 -2.84 32.68 -9.62
C GLU A 85 -3.30 33.54 -10.79
N ILE A 86 -3.67 32.88 -11.88
CA ILE A 86 -4.37 33.48 -13.01
C ILE A 86 -5.83 33.06 -12.90
N ILE A 87 -6.73 34.03 -12.94
CA ILE A 87 -8.17 33.79 -12.99
C ILE A 87 -8.76 34.49 -14.21
N TRP A 88 -9.89 33.97 -14.69
CA TRP A 88 -10.74 34.62 -15.69
C TRP A 88 -12.00 35.12 -14.99
N GLY A 89 -12.13 36.42 -14.86
CA GLY A 89 -13.27 37.08 -14.23
C GLY A 89 -14.43 37.27 -15.21
N HIS A 90 -15.66 37.05 -14.74
CA HIS A 90 -16.90 37.28 -15.48
C HIS A 90 -17.93 38.04 -14.62
N GLY A 91 -18.90 38.67 -15.27
CA GLY A 91 -19.97 39.43 -14.60
C GLY A 91 -19.41 40.57 -13.76
N LEU A 92 -18.82 41.58 -14.41
CA LEU A 92 -18.17 42.71 -13.72
C LEU A 92 -19.23 43.58 -13.03
N LEU A 93 -19.23 43.61 -11.70
CA LEU A 93 -20.09 44.47 -10.90
C LEU A 93 -19.50 45.87 -10.82
N SER A 94 -20.32 46.87 -11.12
CA SER A 94 -20.08 48.29 -10.86
C SER A 94 -21.08 48.80 -9.83
N LEU A 95 -20.59 49.24 -8.67
CA LEU A 95 -21.43 49.73 -7.57
C LEU A 95 -20.64 50.66 -6.64
N GLU A 96 -21.27 51.72 -6.14
CA GLU A 96 -20.77 52.56 -5.06
C GLU A 96 -21.71 52.50 -3.85
N VAL A 97 -21.18 52.06 -2.71
CA VAL A 97 -21.93 51.98 -1.44
C VAL A 97 -21.12 52.68 -0.36
N ASN A 98 -21.73 53.64 0.33
CA ASN A 98 -21.11 54.36 1.46
C ASN A 98 -19.72 54.95 1.14
N GLY A 99 -19.49 55.37 -0.11
CA GLY A 99 -18.22 55.93 -0.61
C GLY A 99 -17.17 54.89 -1.01
N GLU A 100 -17.44 53.60 -0.82
CA GLU A 100 -16.61 52.49 -1.32
C GLU A 100 -17.04 52.14 -2.75
N LYS A 101 -16.07 52.13 -3.67
CA LYS A 101 -16.29 51.83 -5.09
C LYS A 101 -15.92 50.38 -5.40
N ILE A 102 -16.83 49.68 -6.04
CA ILE A 102 -16.69 48.29 -6.51
C ILE A 102 -16.67 48.30 -8.04
N ILE A 103 -15.58 47.82 -8.61
CA ILE A 103 -15.44 47.46 -10.03
C ILE A 103 -14.74 46.11 -10.04
N HIS A 104 -15.49 45.03 -9.93
CA HIS A 104 -14.90 43.70 -9.75
C HIS A 104 -15.78 42.57 -10.32
N PRO A 105 -15.20 41.53 -10.93
CA PRO A 105 -15.95 40.36 -11.37
C PRO A 105 -16.62 39.63 -10.21
N MET A 106 -17.89 39.27 -10.34
CA MET A 106 -18.58 38.43 -9.35
C MET A 106 -18.27 36.95 -9.50
N PHE A 107 -17.81 36.53 -10.68
CA PHE A 107 -17.46 35.16 -10.98
C PHE A 107 -16.01 35.06 -11.40
N SER A 108 -15.30 34.03 -10.96
CA SER A 108 -13.91 33.79 -11.34
C SER A 108 -13.68 32.32 -11.65
N THR A 109 -13.06 32.03 -12.80
CA THR A 109 -12.63 30.68 -13.16
C THR A 109 -11.12 30.62 -13.08
N LYS A 110 -10.57 29.67 -12.32
CA LYS A 110 -9.12 29.52 -12.19
C LYS A 110 -8.53 29.01 -13.50
N MET A 111 -7.47 29.67 -13.98
CA MET A 111 -6.82 29.36 -15.26
C MET A 111 -5.42 28.79 -15.08
N VAL A 112 -5.02 28.01 -16.07
CA VAL A 112 -3.73 27.35 -16.23
C VAL A 112 -3.04 27.96 -17.44
N LEU A 113 -1.81 28.44 -17.26
CA LEU A 113 -0.99 28.93 -18.37
C LEU A 113 0.00 27.86 -18.82
N ASN A 114 -0.17 27.35 -20.03
CA ASN A 114 0.71 26.35 -20.63
C ASN A 114 1.57 26.98 -21.75
N PHE A 115 2.83 26.54 -21.87
CA PHE A 115 3.72 26.93 -22.96
C PHE A 115 4.11 25.73 -23.83
N ASN A 116 3.85 25.80 -25.13
CA ASN A 116 4.34 24.84 -26.11
C ASN A 116 5.59 25.40 -26.81
N SER A 117 6.77 24.84 -26.48
CA SER A 117 8.06 25.29 -27.01
C SER A 117 8.24 24.98 -28.51
N GLU A 118 7.70 23.87 -29.00
CA GLU A 118 7.81 23.45 -30.40
C GLU A 118 7.01 24.37 -31.34
N LYS A 119 5.79 24.70 -30.93
CA LYS A 119 4.88 25.56 -31.72
C LYS A 119 5.05 27.05 -31.39
N ALA A 120 5.79 27.38 -30.32
CA ALA A 120 5.91 28.73 -29.77
C ALA A 120 4.55 29.39 -29.52
N ILE A 121 3.69 28.70 -28.76
CA ILE A 121 2.32 29.11 -28.44
C ILE A 121 2.09 29.02 -26.93
N PHE A 122 1.40 30.01 -26.37
CA PHE A 122 0.82 29.95 -25.03
C PHE A 122 -0.67 29.59 -25.11
N THR A 123 -1.14 28.75 -24.18
CA THR A 123 -2.57 28.51 -24.00
C THR A 123 -3.01 28.78 -22.57
N LEU A 124 -4.21 29.36 -22.41
CA LEU A 124 -4.92 29.38 -21.13
C LEU A 124 -6.09 28.40 -21.18
N SER A 125 -6.09 27.46 -20.24
CA SER A 125 -7.17 26.50 -20.03
C SER A 125 -7.71 26.60 -18.59
N PRO A 126 -9.00 26.34 -18.35
CA PRO A 126 -9.54 26.29 -17.01
C PRO A 126 -8.94 25.11 -16.23
N TYR A 127 -8.67 25.31 -14.93
CA TYR A 127 -8.03 24.28 -14.09
C TYR A 127 -8.92 23.06 -13.85
N ASN A 128 -10.21 23.30 -13.59
CA ASN A 128 -11.19 22.26 -13.27
C ASN A 128 -12.59 22.57 -13.80
N ASN A 129 -12.72 23.55 -14.70
CA ASN A 129 -14.01 24.09 -15.17
C ASN A 129 -14.95 24.58 -14.05
N ILE A 130 -14.45 24.80 -12.83
CA ILE A 130 -15.26 25.32 -11.73
C ILE A 130 -15.15 26.83 -11.72
N THR A 131 -16.32 27.48 -11.82
CA THR A 131 -16.47 28.92 -11.60
C THR A 131 -16.79 29.18 -10.13
N ASN A 132 -15.98 30.02 -9.49
CA ASN A 132 -16.15 30.47 -8.12
C ASN A 132 -16.94 31.78 -8.07
N PHE A 133 -17.64 32.00 -6.95
CA PHE A 133 -18.37 33.22 -6.66
C PHE A 133 -17.57 34.12 -5.71
N GLU A 134 -17.23 35.34 -6.14
CA GLU A 134 -16.32 36.27 -5.45
C GLU A 134 -17.05 37.10 -4.37
N ILE A 135 -17.76 36.43 -3.45
CA ILE A 135 -18.61 37.11 -2.45
C ILE A 135 -17.85 38.07 -1.52
N GLY A 136 -16.58 37.79 -1.26
CA GLY A 136 -15.79 38.56 -0.30
C GLY A 136 -15.53 40.02 -0.70
N ILE A 137 -15.85 40.44 -1.93
CA ILE A 137 -15.81 41.86 -2.30
C ILE A 137 -16.91 42.68 -1.60
N LEU A 138 -17.99 42.02 -1.18
CA LEU A 138 -19.15 42.60 -0.52
C LEU A 138 -18.99 42.66 1.01
N GLU A 139 -17.95 42.03 1.57
CA GLU A 139 -17.71 42.01 3.01
C GLU A 139 -17.53 43.42 3.58
N GLY A 140 -18.17 43.68 4.71
CA GLY A 140 -18.09 44.97 5.42
C GLY A 140 -18.89 46.11 4.79
N LEU A 141 -19.70 45.82 3.75
CA LEU A 141 -20.63 46.79 3.17
C LEU A 141 -22.04 46.57 3.74
N ASP A 142 -22.75 47.68 3.96
CA ASP A 142 -24.15 47.65 4.43
C ASP A 142 -25.08 47.42 3.24
N LEU A 143 -25.29 46.16 2.89
CA LEU A 143 -26.07 45.73 1.72
C LEU A 143 -27.32 44.93 2.16
N PRO A 144 -28.48 45.14 1.50
CA PRO A 144 -29.68 44.38 1.79
C PRO A 144 -29.56 42.91 1.33
N ASN A 145 -30.23 42.00 2.02
CA ASN A 145 -30.37 40.58 1.65
C ASN A 145 -29.05 39.80 1.42
N LEU A 146 -27.95 40.17 2.09
CA LEU A 146 -26.67 39.45 2.01
C LEU A 146 -26.79 37.94 2.24
N ASP A 147 -27.66 37.51 3.16
CA ASP A 147 -27.92 36.10 3.45
C ASP A 147 -28.43 35.32 2.22
N LYS A 148 -29.27 35.95 1.38
CA LYS A 148 -29.76 35.32 0.14
C LYS A 148 -28.67 35.20 -0.92
N ILE A 149 -27.73 36.15 -0.95
CA ILE A 149 -26.57 36.11 -1.85
C ILE A 149 -25.63 34.98 -1.43
N LEU A 150 -25.48 34.74 -0.13
CA LEU A 150 -24.76 33.59 0.40
C LEU A 150 -25.41 32.26 -0.03
N ASP A 151 -26.73 32.14 0.04
CA ASP A 151 -27.45 30.94 -0.43
C ASP A 151 -27.21 30.68 -1.93
N ILE A 152 -27.28 31.74 -2.76
CA ILE A 152 -26.95 31.65 -4.20
C ILE A 152 -25.53 31.11 -4.39
N SER A 153 -24.56 31.60 -3.61
CA SER A 153 -23.17 31.15 -3.69
C SER A 153 -23.00 29.65 -3.37
N LEU A 154 -23.79 29.13 -2.43
CA LEU A 154 -23.78 27.71 -2.05
C LEU A 154 -24.39 26.83 -3.14
N ASP A 155 -25.49 27.28 -3.76
CA ASP A 155 -26.13 26.58 -4.87
C ASP A 155 -25.23 26.52 -6.11
N ILE A 156 -24.53 27.62 -6.43
CA ILE A 156 -23.52 27.66 -7.50
C ILE A 156 -22.43 26.61 -7.25
N LYS A 157 -21.90 26.55 -6.02
CA LYS A 157 -20.84 25.61 -5.65
C LYS A 157 -21.29 24.15 -5.75
N LYS A 158 -22.59 23.88 -5.54
CA LYS A 158 -23.16 22.53 -5.59
C LYS A 158 -23.48 22.05 -7.01
N ASN A 159 -24.02 22.94 -7.85
CA ASN A 159 -24.52 22.57 -9.17
C ASN A 159 -23.48 22.77 -10.30
N GLY A 160 -22.48 23.65 -10.10
CA GLY A 160 -21.48 23.98 -11.11
C GLY A 160 -22.05 24.82 -12.25
N ILE A 161 -21.28 25.81 -12.73
CA ILE A 161 -21.70 26.73 -13.81
C ILE A 161 -20.51 27.02 -14.74
N ASP A 162 -20.74 26.98 -16.05
CA ASP A 162 -19.79 27.52 -17.03
C ASP A 162 -20.00 29.03 -17.19
N ALA A 163 -18.99 29.80 -16.78
CA ALA A 163 -19.04 31.24 -16.81
C ALA A 163 -18.98 31.88 -18.21
N ARG A 164 -18.63 31.10 -19.24
CA ARG A 164 -18.64 31.59 -20.64
C ARG A 164 -20.03 31.53 -21.27
N ASN A 165 -20.94 30.72 -20.71
CA ASN A 165 -22.31 30.69 -21.17
C ASN A 165 -23.10 31.84 -20.56
N ILE A 166 -23.27 32.91 -21.35
CA ILE A 166 -23.99 34.12 -20.96
C ILE A 166 -25.40 33.82 -20.45
N CYS A 167 -26.09 32.85 -21.04
CA CYS A 167 -27.45 32.50 -20.63
C CYS A 167 -27.49 31.91 -19.22
N ASP A 168 -26.48 31.12 -18.84
CA ASP A 168 -26.41 30.47 -17.52
C ASP A 168 -26.08 31.50 -16.43
N ILE A 169 -25.19 32.46 -16.73
CA ILE A 169 -24.84 33.54 -15.80
C ILE A 169 -25.99 34.56 -15.67
N GLU A 170 -26.70 34.87 -16.76
CA GLU A 170 -27.68 35.97 -16.79
C GLU A 170 -28.77 35.81 -15.73
N ALA A 171 -29.35 34.60 -15.59
CA ALA A 171 -30.39 34.32 -14.60
C ALA A 171 -29.90 34.58 -13.17
N ILE A 172 -28.63 34.28 -12.90
CA ILE A 172 -28.01 34.42 -11.59
C ILE A 172 -27.70 35.89 -11.30
N LEU A 173 -27.17 36.62 -12.30
CA LEU A 173 -26.94 38.06 -12.19
C LEU A 173 -28.24 38.81 -11.88
N ILE A 174 -29.35 38.45 -12.52
CA ILE A 174 -30.67 39.03 -12.24
C ILE A 174 -31.10 38.75 -10.80
N ASN A 175 -30.92 37.52 -10.30
CA ASN A 175 -31.21 37.18 -8.90
C ASN A 175 -30.35 37.99 -7.91
N ILE A 176 -29.08 38.21 -8.23
CA ILE A 176 -28.18 39.02 -7.41
C ILE A 176 -28.61 40.50 -7.43
N LEU A 177 -28.96 41.04 -8.60
CA LEU A 177 -29.48 42.40 -8.72
C LEU A 177 -30.72 42.61 -7.85
N ASN A 178 -31.68 41.68 -7.90
CA ASN A 178 -32.88 41.70 -7.04
C ASN A 178 -32.57 41.63 -5.54
N CYS A 179 -31.44 41.04 -5.15
CA CYS A 179 -31.01 41.02 -3.76
C CYS A 179 -30.38 42.36 -3.35
N LEU A 180 -29.58 42.97 -4.25
CA LEU A 180 -28.81 44.19 -4.00
C LEU A 180 -29.64 45.48 -4.13
N SER A 181 -30.68 45.52 -4.95
CA SER A 181 -31.57 46.68 -5.10
C SER A 181 -33.04 46.29 -5.22
N ALA A 182 -33.92 47.13 -4.65
CA ALA A 182 -35.38 46.94 -4.70
C ALA A 182 -36.00 47.44 -6.02
N GLU A 183 -35.32 48.35 -6.72
CA GLU A 183 -35.70 48.85 -8.04
C GLU A 183 -34.60 48.47 -9.04
N LEU A 184 -34.98 47.80 -10.13
CA LEU A 184 -34.11 47.47 -11.25
C LEU A 184 -34.23 48.57 -12.31
N GLU A 185 -33.10 49.18 -12.68
CA GLU A 185 -33.07 50.15 -13.78
C GLU A 185 -33.00 49.39 -15.12
N GLU A 186 -33.55 49.98 -16.19
CA GLU A 186 -33.61 49.36 -17.54
C GLU A 186 -32.23 49.01 -18.14
N ASN A 187 -31.14 49.51 -17.55
CA ASN A 187 -29.75 49.29 -17.96
C ASN A 187 -28.86 48.61 -16.90
N SER A 188 -29.44 47.93 -15.90
CA SER A 188 -28.67 47.26 -14.84
C SER A 188 -27.85 46.04 -15.31
N LEU A 189 -28.11 45.52 -16.52
CA LEU A 189 -27.35 44.43 -17.13
C LEU A 189 -26.94 44.80 -18.57
N ASN A 190 -25.64 45.01 -18.79
CA ASN A 190 -25.10 45.24 -20.13
C ASN A 190 -24.58 43.91 -20.72
N LYS A 191 -25.23 43.45 -21.79
CA LYS A 191 -24.95 42.17 -22.46
C LYS A 191 -23.80 42.26 -23.46
N ASP A 192 -23.52 43.44 -24.01
CA ASP A 192 -22.48 43.61 -25.01
C ASP A 192 -21.09 43.58 -24.36
N ILE A 193 -20.11 43.04 -25.08
CA ILE A 193 -18.73 43.04 -24.60
C ILE A 193 -18.21 44.48 -24.58
N VAL A 194 -17.86 44.97 -23.40
CA VAL A 194 -17.35 46.33 -23.21
C VAL A 194 -15.93 46.31 -22.64
N SER A 195 -15.10 47.28 -23.02
CA SER A 195 -13.75 47.43 -22.46
C SER A 195 -13.82 47.89 -21.00
N LEU A 196 -12.94 47.36 -20.16
CA LEU A 196 -12.86 47.70 -18.74
C LEU A 196 -12.73 49.22 -18.49
N ASN A 197 -12.03 49.93 -19.39
CA ASN A 197 -11.82 51.38 -19.28
C ASN A 197 -13.10 52.22 -19.50
N SER A 198 -14.15 51.62 -20.05
CA SER A 198 -15.43 52.30 -20.32
C SER A 198 -16.46 52.10 -19.22
N VAL A 199 -16.16 51.25 -18.23
CA VAL A 199 -17.03 50.95 -17.10
C VAL A 199 -17.08 52.17 -16.19
N LYS A 200 -18.30 52.63 -15.87
CA LYS A 200 -18.52 53.76 -14.97
C LYS A 200 -19.11 53.24 -13.66
N VAL A 201 -18.62 53.81 -12.55
CA VAL A 201 -19.18 53.56 -11.22
C VAL A 201 -20.60 54.12 -11.15
N SER A 202 -21.53 53.31 -10.67
CA SER A 202 -22.93 53.70 -10.46
C SER A 202 -23.31 53.54 -8.98
N THR A 203 -24.27 54.32 -8.50
CA THR A 203 -24.88 54.17 -7.17
C THR A 203 -25.91 53.03 -7.13
N SER A 204 -26.43 52.63 -8.30
CA SER A 204 -27.22 51.41 -8.50
C SER A 204 -26.31 50.27 -8.97
N PRO A 205 -26.57 49.00 -8.61
CA PRO A 205 -25.75 47.89 -9.05
C PRO A 205 -25.92 47.67 -10.56
N VAL A 206 -24.82 47.73 -11.30
CA VAL A 206 -24.80 47.49 -12.75
C VAL A 206 -23.79 46.39 -13.06
N PHE A 207 -24.23 45.38 -13.81
CA PHE A 207 -23.37 44.32 -14.33
C PHE A 207 -22.97 44.59 -15.76
N TYR A 208 -21.66 44.56 -16.03
CA TYR A 208 -21.09 44.66 -17.37
C TYR A 208 -20.56 43.31 -17.83
N ASN A 209 -20.86 42.93 -19.07
CA ASN A 209 -20.16 41.86 -19.76
C ASN A 209 -18.75 42.34 -20.17
N SER A 210 -17.84 42.40 -19.21
CA SER A 210 -16.43 42.76 -19.43
C SER A 210 -15.54 41.68 -18.82
N PRO A 211 -15.40 40.50 -19.47
CA PRO A 211 -14.55 39.45 -18.95
C PRO A 211 -13.08 39.90 -18.98
N CYS A 212 -12.30 39.45 -18.00
CA CYS A 212 -10.91 39.85 -17.89
C CYS A 212 -10.04 38.75 -17.28
N ILE A 213 -8.81 38.65 -17.78
CA ILE A 213 -7.77 37.77 -17.24
C ILE A 213 -7.04 38.57 -16.16
N ILE A 214 -7.00 38.03 -14.94
CA ILE A 214 -6.42 38.70 -13.77
C ILE A 214 -5.29 37.84 -13.24
N LEU A 215 -4.12 38.45 -13.05
CA LEU A 215 -3.03 37.91 -12.25
C LEU A 215 -3.09 38.52 -10.85
N ARG A 216 -3.26 37.70 -9.83
CA ARG A 216 -3.35 38.14 -8.43
C ARG A 216 -2.61 37.20 -7.49
N ASN A 217 -2.43 37.62 -6.24
CA ASN A 217 -2.02 36.71 -5.19
C ASN A 217 -3.17 35.73 -4.88
N ILE A 218 -2.84 34.46 -4.58
CA ILE A 218 -3.82 33.43 -4.25
C ILE A 218 -4.71 33.94 -3.13
N ASP A 219 -6.01 33.85 -3.38
CA ASP A 219 -6.99 34.23 -2.39
C ASP A 219 -7.03 33.22 -1.24
N THR A 220 -6.56 33.66 -0.09
CA THR A 220 -6.53 32.83 1.12
C THR A 220 -7.86 32.82 1.88
N ARG A 221 -8.93 33.50 1.40
CA ARG A 221 -10.27 33.48 2.03
C ARG A 221 -10.87 32.07 2.11
N ILE A 222 -10.51 31.18 1.18
CA ILE A 222 -10.90 29.76 1.23
C ILE A 222 -10.47 29.12 2.56
N TRP A 223 -9.28 29.42 3.06
CA TRP A 223 -8.83 28.92 4.36
C TRP A 223 -9.68 29.41 5.52
N ASP A 224 -10.22 30.63 5.45
CA ASP A 224 -11.07 31.16 6.52
C ASP A 224 -12.40 30.42 6.57
N ILE A 225 -12.97 30.08 5.41
CA ILE A 225 -14.19 29.26 5.30
C ILE A 225 -13.92 27.87 5.87
N GLU A 226 -12.87 27.18 5.43
CA GLU A 226 -12.51 25.83 5.90
C GLU A 226 -12.23 25.81 7.41
N LEU A 227 -11.53 26.81 7.95
CA LEU A 227 -11.28 26.92 9.40
C LEU A 227 -12.58 27.17 10.18
N LYS A 228 -13.49 28.01 9.67
CA LYS A 228 -14.82 28.21 10.26
C LYS A 228 -15.65 26.93 10.21
N ASP A 229 -15.59 26.16 9.14
CA ASP A 229 -16.28 24.88 9.01
C ASP A 229 -15.72 23.84 10.00
N ILE A 230 -14.41 23.79 10.20
CA ILE A 230 -13.77 22.97 11.25
C ILE A 230 -14.25 23.41 12.64
N LEU A 231 -14.30 24.71 12.91
CA LEU A 231 -14.78 25.23 14.20
C LEU A 231 -16.26 24.87 14.43
N ASN A 232 -17.11 25.04 13.42
CA ASN A 232 -18.51 24.62 13.46
C ASN A 232 -18.64 23.10 13.67
N TYR A 233 -17.78 22.31 13.04
CA TYR A 233 -17.74 20.86 13.21
C TYR A 233 -17.40 20.48 14.65
N ILE A 234 -16.42 21.16 15.26
CA ILE A 234 -16.04 20.98 16.66
C ILE A 234 -17.17 21.41 17.60
N ASP A 235 -17.79 22.57 17.35
CA ASP A 235 -18.85 23.15 18.17
C ASP A 235 -20.13 22.30 18.16
N LYS A 236 -20.42 21.60 17.05
CA LYS A 236 -21.51 20.62 16.92
C LYS A 236 -21.31 19.33 17.71
N GLY A 237 -20.18 19.13 18.38
CA GLY A 237 -19.93 17.94 19.18
C GLY A 237 -19.46 16.72 18.37
N ASN A 238 -19.11 16.88 17.09
CA ASN A 238 -18.68 15.77 16.23
C ASN A 238 -17.37 15.11 16.70
N PRO A 239 -17.10 13.84 16.32
CA PRO A 239 -15.91 13.12 16.75
C PRO A 239 -14.61 13.75 16.23
N ILE A 240 -13.61 13.89 17.10
CA ILE A 240 -12.31 14.44 16.75
C ILE A 240 -11.34 13.28 16.48
N PRO A 241 -10.56 13.32 15.37
CA PRO A 241 -9.54 12.31 15.12
C PRO A 241 -8.53 12.21 16.27
N LYS A 242 -8.18 10.99 16.69
CA LYS A 242 -7.23 10.74 17.80
C LYS A 242 -5.87 11.42 17.59
N THR A 243 -5.44 11.58 16.33
CA THR A 243 -4.23 12.32 15.96
C THR A 243 -4.30 13.79 16.38
N ILE A 244 -5.42 14.47 16.16
CA ILE A 244 -5.62 15.87 16.57
C ILE A 244 -5.79 15.97 18.09
N GLU A 245 -6.46 14.99 18.71
CA GLU A 245 -6.54 14.93 20.17
C GLU A 245 -5.18 14.79 20.85
N SER A 246 -4.26 14.02 20.26
CA SER A 246 -2.90 13.84 20.80
C SER A 246 -2.07 15.13 20.81
N LEU A 247 -2.43 16.15 20.03
CA LEU A 247 -1.73 17.44 20.04
C LEU A 247 -1.96 18.24 21.33
N VAL A 248 -3.03 17.94 22.06
CA VAL A 248 -3.43 18.68 23.28
C VAL A 248 -3.45 17.83 24.55
N LYS A 249 -3.32 16.50 24.41
CA LYS A 249 -3.24 15.53 25.52
C LYS A 249 -1.78 15.29 25.88
N GLU A 250 -1.47 15.24 27.18
CA GLU A 250 -0.10 15.01 27.68
C GLU A 250 0.34 13.53 27.60
N THR A 251 -0.60 12.60 27.41
CA THR A 251 -0.30 11.17 27.27
C THR A 251 -0.10 10.81 25.80
N ASN A 252 1.17 10.63 25.42
CA ASN A 252 1.63 10.32 24.05
C ASN A 252 1.42 8.85 23.62
N SER A 253 0.91 7.97 24.48
CA SER A 253 0.73 6.57 24.12
C SER A 253 -0.61 6.31 23.44
N LEU A 254 -0.56 5.53 22.37
CA LEU A 254 -1.71 4.84 21.79
C LEU A 254 -2.35 3.96 22.89
N GLY A 255 -3.41 4.42 23.53
CA GLY A 255 -4.22 3.57 24.43
C GLY A 255 -4.89 2.43 23.65
N ASN A 256 -4.96 1.25 24.27
CA ASN A 256 -5.51 -0.02 23.75
C ASN A 256 -6.77 0.14 22.89
N THR A 257 -6.72 -0.40 21.65
CA THR A 257 -7.75 -1.16 20.90
C THR A 257 -7.48 -1.03 19.39
N ASP A 258 -7.25 -2.18 18.73
CA ASP A 258 -7.21 -2.46 17.29
C ASP A 258 -6.14 -1.77 16.41
N ILE A 259 -5.84 -0.49 16.61
CA ILE A 259 -4.86 0.26 15.80
C ILE A 259 -3.44 -0.31 15.97
N TYR A 260 -3.11 -0.82 17.16
CA TYR A 260 -1.80 -1.41 17.44
C TYR A 260 -1.50 -2.61 16.55
N ASN A 261 -2.47 -3.51 16.36
CA ASN A 261 -2.27 -4.73 15.57
C ASN A 261 -1.98 -4.40 14.09
N GLU A 262 -2.59 -3.34 13.56
CA GLU A 262 -2.37 -2.90 12.18
C GLU A 262 -1.04 -2.19 11.95
N TRP A 263 -0.39 -1.67 12.99
CA TRP A 263 0.86 -0.89 12.90
C TRP A 263 2.07 -1.60 13.53
N GLU A 264 1.85 -2.71 14.24
CA GLU A 264 2.92 -3.49 14.86
C GLU A 264 3.94 -4.03 13.83
N GLY A 265 3.47 -4.44 12.65
CA GLY A 265 4.33 -4.93 11.55
C GLY A 265 5.29 -3.85 11.02
N ILE A 266 4.87 -2.58 11.02
CA ILE A 266 5.64 -1.43 10.53
C ILE A 266 6.90 -1.22 11.38
N GLY A 267 6.81 -1.41 12.70
CA GLY A 267 7.95 -1.25 13.60
C GLY A 267 8.97 -2.41 13.55
N LYS A 268 8.58 -3.57 13.03
CA LYS A 268 9.38 -4.81 13.09
C LYS A 268 10.09 -5.12 11.78
N ASP A 269 9.41 -4.96 10.64
CA ASP A 269 9.97 -5.33 9.34
C ASP A 269 10.24 -4.10 8.46
N ILE A 270 11.44 -3.54 8.61
CA ILE A 270 11.86 -2.31 7.91
C ILE A 270 12.27 -2.64 6.48
N LEU A 271 11.49 -2.12 5.52
CA LEU A 271 11.63 -2.36 4.08
C LEU A 271 12.07 -1.05 3.39
N PHE A 272 13.33 -0.66 3.61
CA PHE A 272 13.90 0.56 3.04
C PHE A 272 14.66 0.28 1.74
N PRO A 273 14.32 0.92 0.62
CA PRO A 273 15.07 0.78 -0.64
C PRO A 273 16.40 1.54 -0.64
N LEU A 274 16.56 2.57 0.20
CA LEU A 274 17.77 3.39 0.28
C LEU A 274 18.53 3.14 1.60
N PRO A 275 19.86 3.28 1.64
CA PRO A 275 20.65 3.16 2.86
C PRO A 275 20.13 4.09 3.97
N ALA A 276 20.05 3.56 5.19
CA ALA A 276 19.60 4.30 6.37
C ALA A 276 20.43 3.95 7.61
N ASN A 277 20.70 4.94 8.45
CA ASN A 277 21.34 4.74 9.76
C ASN A 277 20.30 4.32 10.83
N GLU A 278 20.78 4.01 12.04
CA GLU A 278 19.91 3.56 13.13
C GLU A 278 18.94 4.65 13.59
N GLU A 279 19.33 5.93 13.58
CA GLU A 279 18.43 7.04 13.92
C GLU A 279 17.27 7.17 12.94
N GLN A 280 17.52 6.94 11.64
CA GLN A 280 16.48 6.94 10.62
C GLN A 280 15.56 5.72 10.72
N LYS A 281 16.10 4.55 11.09
CA LYS A 281 15.30 3.34 11.37
C LYS A 281 14.46 3.49 12.64
N GLU A 282 14.93 4.22 13.64
CA GLU A 282 14.19 4.48 14.88
C GLU A 282 12.89 5.25 14.62
N ILE A 283 12.83 6.04 13.53
CA ILE A 283 11.61 6.77 13.15
C ILE A 283 10.44 5.82 12.89
N THR A 284 10.65 4.67 12.23
CA THR A 284 9.56 3.71 11.97
C THR A 284 9.07 3.03 13.24
N LYS A 285 10.00 2.69 14.15
CA LYS A 285 9.66 2.14 15.47
C LYS A 285 8.84 3.12 16.31
N ARG A 286 9.18 4.41 16.26
CA ARG A 286 8.39 5.46 16.91
C ARG A 286 7.05 5.65 16.23
N LEU A 287 6.99 5.64 14.90
CA LEU A 287 5.75 5.78 14.14
C LEU A 287 4.77 4.64 14.45
N ALA A 288 5.25 3.41 14.65
CA ALA A 288 4.42 2.27 15.03
C ALA A 288 3.74 2.42 16.41
N ASN A 289 4.28 3.27 17.28
CA ASN A 289 3.83 3.44 18.67
C ASN A 289 3.27 4.84 18.98
N ASN A 290 3.26 5.77 18.03
CA ASN A 290 2.85 7.15 18.24
C ASN A 290 1.98 7.66 17.08
N PHE A 291 1.05 8.57 17.37
CA PHE A 291 0.20 9.19 16.34
C PHE A 291 0.95 10.14 15.40
N GLY A 292 2.12 10.64 15.81
CA GLY A 292 2.94 11.55 15.03
C GLY A 292 4.37 11.61 15.54
N VAL A 293 5.31 11.86 14.63
CA VAL A 293 6.74 11.98 14.94
C VAL A 293 7.28 13.23 14.26
N VAL A 294 7.91 14.11 15.04
CA VAL A 294 8.64 15.27 14.50
C VAL A 294 10.10 14.88 14.34
N VAL A 295 10.60 14.99 13.11
CA VAL A 295 11.99 14.65 12.77
C VAL A 295 12.74 15.94 12.45
N GLN A 296 13.76 16.25 13.24
CA GLN A 296 14.63 17.40 13.01
C GLN A 296 16.01 16.93 12.55
N GLY A 297 16.57 17.58 11.53
CA GLY A 297 17.92 17.30 11.06
C GLY A 297 18.55 18.52 10.39
N PRO A 298 19.88 18.74 10.53
CA PRO A 298 20.61 19.78 9.79
C PRO A 298 20.41 19.68 8.26
N PRO A 299 20.67 20.75 7.48
CA PRO A 299 20.67 20.68 6.02
C PRO A 299 21.59 19.57 5.52
N GLY A 300 21.20 18.84 4.46
CA GLY A 300 22.03 17.79 3.87
C GLY A 300 22.03 16.42 4.58
N THR A 301 21.39 16.28 5.75
CA THR A 301 21.35 15.02 6.53
C THR A 301 20.38 13.94 5.99
N GLY A 302 20.07 13.98 4.70
CA GLY A 302 19.28 12.92 4.06
C GLY A 302 17.79 12.91 4.39
N LYS A 303 17.19 14.00 4.91
CA LYS A 303 15.74 14.08 5.20
C LYS A 303 14.85 13.60 4.05
N SER A 304 15.13 14.00 2.82
CA SER A 304 14.39 13.53 1.64
C SER A 304 14.58 12.03 1.37
N HIS A 305 15.76 11.46 1.67
CA HIS A 305 15.96 10.00 1.61
C HIS A 305 15.14 9.29 2.69
N THR A 306 15.11 9.85 3.90
CA THR A 306 14.28 9.32 4.99
C THR A 306 12.80 9.33 4.60
N ILE A 307 12.30 10.42 4.01
CA ILE A 307 10.91 10.49 3.52
C ILE A 307 10.66 9.42 2.44
N CYS A 308 11.56 9.26 1.46
CA CYS A 308 11.43 8.22 0.44
C CYS A 308 11.37 6.80 1.05
N ASN A 309 12.28 6.49 1.98
CA ASN A 309 12.30 5.22 2.70
C ASN A 309 11.00 4.98 3.48
N LEU A 310 10.47 6.01 4.15
CA LEU A 310 9.20 5.90 4.88
C LEU A 310 8.01 5.68 3.94
N ILE A 311 7.95 6.36 2.80
CA ILE A 311 6.89 6.16 1.80
C ILE A 311 6.89 4.70 1.33
N CYS A 312 8.05 4.20 0.87
CA CYS A 312 8.16 2.84 0.34
C CYS A 312 7.83 1.80 1.41
N HIS A 313 8.32 2.00 2.63
CA HIS A 313 8.03 1.12 3.75
C HIS A 313 6.54 1.10 4.13
N LEU A 314 5.91 2.26 4.27
CA LEU A 314 4.48 2.33 4.60
C LEU A 314 3.61 1.72 3.50
N MET A 315 3.96 1.92 2.23
CA MET A 315 3.27 1.31 1.10
C MET A 315 3.44 -0.21 1.07
N ALA A 316 4.63 -0.73 1.36
CA ALA A 316 4.88 -2.17 1.47
C ALA A 316 4.04 -2.82 2.59
N HIS A 317 3.73 -2.06 3.65
CA HIS A 317 2.80 -2.46 4.71
C HIS A 317 1.32 -2.14 4.41
N GLY A 318 0.98 -1.87 3.15
CA GLY A 318 -0.40 -1.65 2.69
C GLY A 318 -1.02 -0.32 3.11
N LYS A 319 -0.22 0.66 3.56
CA LYS A 319 -0.74 1.98 3.99
C LYS A 319 -0.81 2.96 2.82
N ARG A 320 -1.80 3.86 2.89
CA ARG A 320 -1.93 5.01 1.99
C ARG A 320 -1.17 6.20 2.57
N VAL A 321 -0.32 6.83 1.75
CA VAL A 321 0.54 7.93 2.19
C VAL A 321 0.18 9.19 1.41
N LEU A 322 -0.15 10.27 2.13
CA LEU A 322 -0.27 11.61 1.56
C LEU A 322 0.99 12.39 1.94
N VAL A 323 1.69 12.91 0.94
CA VAL A 323 2.85 13.77 1.15
C VAL A 323 2.50 15.20 0.80
N THR A 324 2.70 16.10 1.76
CA THR A 324 2.46 17.54 1.58
C THR A 324 3.76 18.30 1.80
N SER A 325 3.96 19.36 1.03
CA SER A 325 5.08 20.31 1.17
C SER A 325 4.54 21.71 0.98
N GLN A 326 5.22 22.70 1.55
CA GLN A 326 4.96 24.10 1.22
C GLN A 326 5.31 24.41 -0.24
N THR A 327 6.34 23.74 -0.78
CA THR A 327 6.87 24.01 -2.13
C THR A 327 6.71 22.83 -3.07
N ASP A 328 6.29 23.11 -4.31
CA ASP A 328 6.15 22.11 -5.38
C ASP A 328 7.49 21.48 -5.74
N LYS A 329 8.56 22.29 -5.72
CA LYS A 329 9.92 21.86 -6.03
C LYS A 329 10.38 20.72 -5.12
N ALA A 330 10.06 20.79 -3.82
CA ALA A 330 10.45 19.74 -2.88
C ALA A 330 9.72 18.42 -3.16
N LEU A 331 8.47 18.47 -3.63
CA LEU A 331 7.70 17.28 -4.00
C LEU A 331 8.20 16.69 -5.33
N LYS A 332 8.59 17.51 -6.31
CA LYS A 332 9.25 17.05 -7.55
C LYS A 332 10.56 16.31 -7.24
N VAL A 333 11.44 16.91 -6.43
CA VAL A 333 12.70 16.28 -5.98
C VAL A 333 12.47 14.99 -5.22
N LEU A 334 11.39 14.92 -4.43
CA LEU A 334 11.03 13.71 -3.71
C LEU A 334 10.57 12.60 -4.68
N SER A 335 9.71 12.93 -5.65
CA SER A 335 9.23 12.00 -6.67
C SER A 335 10.38 11.38 -7.47
N GLU A 336 11.38 12.19 -7.85
CA GLU A 336 12.59 11.72 -8.53
C GLU A 336 13.44 10.75 -7.70
N LYS A 337 13.38 10.83 -6.36
CA LYS A 337 14.10 9.95 -5.43
C LYS A 337 13.37 8.64 -5.14
N ILE A 338 12.07 8.56 -5.43
CA ILE A 338 11.30 7.32 -5.30
C ILE A 338 11.73 6.38 -6.43
N PRO A 339 11.98 5.08 -6.14
CA PRO A 339 12.31 4.07 -7.15
C PRO A 339 11.28 4.07 -8.28
N GLU A 340 11.71 3.81 -9.52
CA GLU A 340 10.86 3.91 -10.72
C GLU A 340 9.65 2.98 -10.65
N GLU A 341 9.84 1.80 -10.08
CA GLU A 341 8.84 0.77 -9.87
C GLU A 341 7.70 1.27 -8.97
N ILE A 342 8.06 2.01 -7.90
CA ILE A 342 7.11 2.57 -6.92
C ILE A 342 6.53 3.90 -7.39
N ARG A 343 7.29 4.68 -8.16
CA ARG A 343 6.86 6.00 -8.68
C ARG A 343 5.58 5.90 -9.48
N SER A 344 5.39 4.79 -10.21
CA SER A 344 4.15 4.51 -10.94
C SER A 344 2.89 4.48 -10.06
N LEU A 345 3.02 4.12 -8.78
CA LEU A 345 1.94 4.06 -7.81
C LEU A 345 1.68 5.40 -7.11
N CYS A 346 2.52 6.41 -7.36
CA CYS A 346 2.41 7.72 -6.74
C CYS A 346 1.63 8.67 -7.64
N ILE A 347 0.48 9.13 -7.15
CA ILE A 347 -0.28 10.21 -7.82
C ILE A 347 0.30 11.54 -7.37
N SER A 348 0.91 12.26 -8.30
CA SER A 348 1.44 13.60 -8.06
C SER A 348 0.42 14.65 -8.50
N LEU A 349 -0.34 15.21 -7.56
CA LEU A 349 -1.21 16.37 -7.78
C LEU A 349 -0.39 17.68 -7.83
N LEU A 350 0.75 17.65 -8.53
CA LEU A 350 1.66 18.79 -8.62
C LEU A 350 1.41 19.59 -9.88
N GLY A 351 0.94 20.80 -9.68
CA GLY A 351 0.87 21.81 -10.71
C GLY A 351 -0.29 21.64 -11.68
N ASN A 352 -0.52 22.71 -12.41
CA ASN A 352 -1.61 22.85 -13.35
C ASN A 352 -1.29 22.24 -14.73
N ASP A 353 -0.19 21.52 -14.87
CA ASP A 353 0.34 21.13 -16.17
C ASP A 353 -0.44 19.96 -16.78
N THR A 354 -0.64 20.00 -18.10
CA THR A 354 -1.05 18.82 -18.91
C THR A 354 -0.16 17.59 -18.67
N LYS A 355 1.06 17.79 -18.17
CA LYS A 355 1.96 16.73 -17.71
C LYS A 355 1.47 16.02 -16.45
N ALA A 356 0.89 16.72 -15.48
CA ALA A 356 0.37 16.12 -14.25
C ALA A 356 -0.86 15.21 -14.52
N LEU A 357 -1.71 15.60 -15.48
CA LEU A 357 -2.82 14.74 -15.94
C LEU A 357 -2.31 13.50 -16.68
N LYS A 358 -1.28 13.65 -17.52
CA LYS A 358 -0.63 12.49 -18.16
C LYS A 358 0.06 11.56 -17.15
N ASP A 359 0.75 12.13 -16.17
CA ASP A 359 1.39 11.37 -15.09
C ASP A 359 0.32 10.63 -14.26
N LEU A 360 -0.82 11.28 -14.00
CA LEU A 360 -1.99 10.65 -13.37
C LEU A 360 -2.54 9.49 -14.22
N ASP A 361 -2.78 9.70 -15.51
CA ASP A 361 -3.28 8.66 -16.43
C ASP A 361 -2.29 7.49 -16.53
N GLU A 362 -0.99 7.76 -16.59
CA GLU A 362 0.05 6.73 -16.61
C GLU A 362 0.08 5.95 -15.31
N SER A 363 -0.02 6.64 -14.16
CA SER A 363 -0.13 6.00 -12.85
C SER A 363 -1.39 5.16 -12.72
N VAL A 364 -2.55 5.67 -13.13
CA VAL A 364 -3.83 4.92 -13.11
C VAL A 364 -3.74 3.70 -14.01
N ARG A 365 -3.16 3.84 -15.20
CA ARG A 365 -2.96 2.74 -16.13
C ARG A 365 -2.03 1.68 -15.52
N LYS A 366 -0.87 2.05 -14.97
CA LYS A 366 0.05 1.10 -14.33
C LYS A 366 -0.54 0.46 -13.07
N ILE A 367 -1.30 1.19 -12.27
CA ILE A 367 -2.05 0.63 -11.13
C ILE A 367 -3.05 -0.41 -11.64
N THR A 368 -3.77 -0.11 -12.72
CA THR A 368 -4.74 -1.04 -13.32
C THR A 368 -4.04 -2.28 -13.88
N GLU A 369 -2.92 -2.11 -14.59
CA GLU A 369 -2.06 -3.20 -15.07
C GLU A 369 -1.52 -4.05 -13.90
N ASN A 370 -1.20 -3.46 -12.74
CA ASN A 370 -0.77 -4.20 -11.57
C ASN A 370 -1.93 -4.93 -10.86
N LEU A 371 -3.13 -4.35 -10.84
CA LEU A 371 -4.35 -4.99 -10.34
C LEU A 371 -4.79 -6.17 -11.22
N SER A 372 -4.30 -6.24 -12.45
CA SER A 372 -4.50 -7.35 -13.38
C SER A 372 -3.70 -8.61 -13.04
N ILE A 373 -2.64 -8.47 -12.24
CA ILE A 373 -1.76 -9.57 -11.85
C ILE A 373 -2.43 -10.35 -10.71
N ASN A 374 -2.41 -11.68 -10.81
CA ASN A 374 -2.97 -12.53 -9.76
C ASN A 374 -2.14 -12.37 -8.46
N PRO A 375 -2.74 -11.95 -7.34
CA PRO A 375 -2.04 -11.80 -6.06
C PRO A 375 -1.29 -13.06 -5.62
N SER A 376 -1.79 -14.25 -5.94
CA SER A 376 -1.12 -15.51 -5.58
C SER A 376 0.22 -15.69 -6.28
N THR A 377 0.39 -15.13 -7.49
CA THR A 377 1.66 -15.21 -8.22
C THR A 377 2.70 -14.29 -7.59
N LEU A 378 2.32 -13.06 -7.25
CA LEU A 378 3.19 -12.11 -6.55
C LEU A 378 3.62 -12.64 -5.18
N LEU A 379 2.71 -13.28 -4.44
CA LEU A 379 3.05 -13.91 -3.15
C LEU A 379 4.10 -15.03 -3.29
N LYS A 380 4.04 -15.83 -4.36
CA LYS A 380 5.06 -16.86 -4.65
C LYS A 380 6.42 -16.27 -5.02
N GLU A 381 6.46 -15.08 -5.63
CA GLU A 381 7.69 -14.37 -5.93
C GLU A 381 8.30 -13.68 -4.69
N ILE A 382 7.46 -13.28 -3.73
CA ILE A 382 7.88 -12.65 -2.48
C ILE A 382 8.61 -13.65 -1.56
N GLU A 383 8.12 -14.89 -1.44
CA GLU A 383 8.70 -15.92 -0.55
C GLU A 383 10.24 -16.10 -0.69
N PRO A 384 10.81 -16.32 -1.89
CA PRO A 384 12.26 -16.49 -2.03
C PRO A 384 13.04 -15.22 -1.69
N VAL A 385 12.50 -14.04 -2.02
CA VAL A 385 13.15 -12.74 -1.75
C VAL A 385 13.14 -12.43 -0.25
N GLU A 386 12.06 -12.75 0.47
CA GLU A 386 12.00 -12.64 1.93
C GLU A 386 13.00 -13.57 2.63
N ALA A 387 13.14 -14.81 2.12
CA ALA A 387 14.12 -15.75 2.64
C ALA A 387 15.56 -15.24 2.46
N GLU A 388 15.86 -14.67 1.29
CA GLU A 388 17.15 -14.04 1.01
C GLU A 388 17.41 -12.82 1.89
N LEU A 389 16.43 -11.92 2.02
CA LEU A 389 16.50 -10.76 2.90
C LEU A 389 16.82 -11.16 4.34
N LYS A 390 16.15 -12.20 4.86
CA LYS A 390 16.38 -12.73 6.21
C LYS A 390 17.80 -13.28 6.37
N LYS A 391 18.32 -13.99 5.36
CA LYS A 391 19.71 -14.48 5.34
C LYS A 391 20.71 -13.32 5.36
N CYS A 392 20.49 -12.30 4.54
CA CYS A 392 21.33 -11.11 4.48
C CYS A 392 21.34 -10.35 5.82
N ARG A 393 20.17 -10.14 6.45
CA ARG A 393 20.06 -9.52 7.77
C ARG A 393 20.85 -10.29 8.84
N LYS A 394 20.72 -11.63 8.87
CA LYS A 394 21.48 -12.48 9.80
C LYS A 394 22.99 -12.37 9.58
N ASN A 395 23.43 -12.30 8.32
CA ASN A 395 24.85 -12.11 8.01
C ASN A 395 25.37 -10.74 8.50
N ILE A 396 24.59 -9.67 8.35
CA ILE A 396 24.94 -8.34 8.86
C ILE A 396 25.08 -8.37 10.40
N GLU A 397 24.15 -9.01 11.10
CA GLU A 397 24.22 -9.17 12.57
C GLU A 397 25.48 -9.91 13.01
N ASN A 398 25.83 -11.01 12.35
CA ASN A 398 27.05 -11.76 12.63
C ASN A 398 28.30 -10.92 12.41
N LEU A 399 28.42 -10.25 11.26
CA LEU A 399 29.57 -9.39 10.93
C LEU A 399 29.70 -8.22 11.90
N MET A 400 28.59 -7.61 12.33
CA MET A 400 28.62 -6.55 13.35
C MET A 400 29.07 -7.09 14.71
N SER A 401 28.70 -8.32 15.07
CA SER A 401 29.18 -8.96 16.31
C SER A 401 30.68 -9.20 16.25
N GLU A 402 31.17 -9.76 15.14
CA GLU A 402 32.61 -9.98 14.92
C GLU A 402 33.41 -8.66 14.97
N LEU A 403 32.88 -7.59 14.36
CA LEU A 403 33.51 -6.27 14.39
C LEU A 403 33.54 -5.68 15.80
N LYS A 404 32.45 -5.78 16.56
CA LYS A 404 32.42 -5.35 17.98
C LYS A 404 33.37 -6.15 18.84
N GLU A 405 33.49 -7.45 18.61
CA GLU A 405 34.44 -8.30 19.32
C GLU A 405 35.88 -7.86 19.02
N ALA A 406 36.20 -7.61 17.75
CA ALA A 406 37.51 -7.10 17.35
C ALA A 406 37.82 -5.72 17.99
N GLU A 407 36.88 -4.76 17.92
CA GLU A 407 37.03 -3.44 18.55
C GLU A 407 37.21 -3.54 20.07
N SER A 408 36.42 -4.39 20.73
CA SER A 408 36.52 -4.62 22.17
C SER A 408 37.86 -5.24 22.58
N PHE A 409 38.45 -6.04 21.70
CA PHE A 409 39.74 -6.67 21.93
C PHE A 409 40.88 -5.64 21.78
N GLU A 410 40.82 -4.78 20.76
CA GLU A 410 41.80 -3.70 20.56
C GLU A 410 41.75 -2.65 21.69
N ASN A 411 40.56 -2.28 22.14
CA ASN A 411 40.37 -1.28 23.20
C ASN A 411 40.33 -1.86 24.62
N LYS A 412 40.67 -3.15 24.78
CA LYS A 412 40.67 -3.79 26.09
C LYS A 412 41.71 -3.11 26.99
N THR A 413 41.23 -2.58 28.11
CA THR A 413 42.10 -2.01 29.14
C THR A 413 42.28 -2.98 30.30
N VAL A 414 43.44 -2.92 30.93
CA VAL A 414 43.76 -3.66 32.15
C VAL A 414 44.07 -2.64 33.22
N ASN A 415 43.33 -2.69 34.32
CA ASN A 415 43.56 -1.84 35.48
C ASN A 415 44.66 -2.44 36.35
N TYR A 416 45.73 -1.68 36.53
CA TYR A 416 46.83 -2.06 37.40
C TYR A 416 47.23 -0.87 38.27
N ARG A 417 47.23 -1.06 39.60
CA ARG A 417 47.55 -0.01 40.59
C ARG A 417 46.75 1.30 40.44
N ASN A 418 45.44 1.19 40.21
CA ASN A 418 44.51 2.32 39.99
C ASN A 418 44.75 3.15 38.72
N GLU A 419 45.57 2.65 37.79
CA GLU A 419 45.73 3.24 36.46
C GLU A 419 45.24 2.26 35.38
N SER A 420 44.64 2.79 34.32
CA SER A 420 44.07 2.02 33.22
C SER A 420 45.01 2.04 32.02
N PHE A 421 45.48 0.87 31.60
CA PHE A 421 46.39 0.72 30.46
C PHE A 421 45.72 -0.03 29.32
N THR A 422 45.93 0.39 28.07
CA THR A 422 45.52 -0.40 26.90
C THR A 422 46.46 -1.59 26.71
N LEU A 423 45.99 -2.67 26.07
CA LEU A 423 46.86 -3.82 25.74
C LEU A 423 48.09 -3.41 24.92
N THR A 424 47.97 -2.40 24.05
CA THR A 424 49.09 -1.85 23.27
C THR A 424 50.15 -1.20 24.17
N GLN A 425 49.73 -0.43 25.19
CA GLN A 425 50.64 0.18 26.17
C GLN A 425 51.33 -0.89 27.02
N LEU A 426 50.58 -1.90 27.48
CA LEU A 426 51.14 -2.99 28.26
C LEU A 426 52.11 -3.86 27.47
N SER A 427 51.79 -4.19 26.22
CA SER A 427 52.68 -4.95 25.34
C SER A 427 54.03 -4.24 25.17
N LYS A 428 54.00 -2.91 24.95
CA LYS A 428 55.22 -2.10 24.87
C LYS A 428 56.01 -2.13 26.18
N TRP A 429 55.33 -1.93 27.31
CA TRP A 429 55.97 -1.93 28.63
C TRP A 429 56.58 -3.29 29.02
N ILE A 430 55.88 -4.40 28.76
CA ILE A 430 56.37 -5.77 29.03
C ILE A 430 57.65 -6.03 28.24
N ASN A 431 57.69 -5.60 26.97
CA ASN A 431 58.84 -5.82 26.11
C ASN A 431 60.07 -5.01 26.58
N GLU A 432 59.84 -3.79 27.06
CA GLU A 432 60.89 -2.92 27.66
C GLU A 432 61.42 -3.47 29.00
N ASN A 433 60.60 -4.21 29.77
CA ASN A 433 60.93 -4.69 31.12
C ASN A 433 61.15 -6.21 31.23
N LYS A 434 61.33 -6.90 30.09
CA LYS A 434 61.42 -8.36 30.02
C LYS A 434 62.53 -8.97 30.91
N ASN A 435 63.68 -8.30 30.98
CA ASN A 435 64.86 -8.81 31.68
C ASN A 435 64.74 -8.75 33.22
N THR A 436 63.85 -7.93 33.77
CA THR A 436 63.70 -7.73 35.23
C THR A 436 62.52 -8.49 35.84
N CYS A 437 61.53 -8.91 35.04
CA CYS A 437 60.28 -9.52 35.54
C CYS A 437 60.17 -11.04 35.34
N SER A 438 61.22 -11.71 34.87
CA SER A 438 61.20 -13.15 34.54
C SER A 438 61.66 -14.05 35.71
N TRP A 439 60.97 -14.02 36.86
CA TRP A 439 61.32 -14.79 38.06
C TRP A 439 60.35 -15.94 38.41
N ILE A 440 59.21 -16.05 37.71
CA ILE A 440 58.33 -17.22 37.77
C ILE A 440 58.62 -18.05 36.52
N ASP A 441 59.21 -19.23 36.71
CA ASP A 441 59.61 -20.13 35.62
C ASP A 441 58.45 -20.97 35.07
N ASP A 442 57.32 -21.00 35.78
CA ASP A 442 56.13 -21.74 35.37
C ASP A 442 55.46 -21.08 34.17
N SER A 443 55.24 -21.86 33.11
CA SER A 443 54.51 -21.43 31.92
C SER A 443 52.99 -21.39 32.22
N ILE A 444 52.50 -20.27 32.72
CA ILE A 444 51.06 -20.06 32.96
C ILE A 444 50.42 -19.50 31.69
N GLU A 445 49.50 -20.25 31.08
CA GLU A 445 48.76 -19.77 29.91
C GLU A 445 47.81 -18.62 30.30
N MET A 446 47.70 -17.56 29.48
CA MET A 446 46.86 -16.38 29.76
C MET A 446 45.37 -16.70 30.02
N LYS A 447 44.87 -17.84 29.54
CA LYS A 447 43.47 -18.27 29.73
C LYS A 447 43.27 -19.11 31.00
N THR A 448 44.34 -19.38 31.74
CA THR A 448 44.28 -20.14 32.99
C THR A 448 43.56 -19.28 34.02
N ARG A 449 42.25 -19.53 34.21
CA ARG A 449 41.48 -18.87 35.27
C ARG A 449 42.11 -19.24 36.60
N ALA A 450 42.20 -18.26 37.51
CA ALA A 450 42.48 -18.56 38.90
C ALA A 450 41.47 -19.63 39.36
N SER A 451 41.98 -20.77 39.81
CA SER A 451 41.17 -21.94 40.14
C SER A 451 40.23 -21.69 41.32
N LEU A 452 40.43 -20.59 42.05
CA LEU A 452 39.67 -20.18 43.22
C LEU A 452 39.42 -18.68 43.17
N SER A 453 38.18 -18.22 43.42
CA SER A 453 37.92 -16.80 43.67
C SER A 453 38.52 -16.37 45.02
N GLN A 454 38.57 -15.07 45.31
CA GLN A 454 39.10 -14.59 46.59
C GLN A 454 38.25 -15.07 47.79
N GLN A 455 36.94 -15.20 47.62
CA GLN A 455 36.04 -15.76 48.62
C GLN A 455 36.20 -17.27 48.74
N ASP A 456 36.40 -17.98 47.63
CA ASP A 456 36.69 -19.43 47.64
C ASP A 456 38.04 -19.71 48.28
N PHE A 457 39.03 -18.85 48.05
CA PHE A 457 40.35 -18.96 48.65
C PHE A 457 40.30 -18.73 50.15
N HIS A 458 39.57 -17.72 50.62
CA HIS A 458 39.32 -17.53 52.05
C HIS A 458 38.53 -18.69 52.66
N SER A 459 37.52 -19.19 51.95
CA SER A 459 36.72 -20.34 52.38
C SER A 459 37.55 -21.62 52.41
N LEU A 460 38.44 -21.83 51.43
CA LEU A 460 39.39 -22.94 51.38
C LEU A 460 40.35 -22.86 52.57
N ILE A 461 40.93 -21.69 52.84
CA ILE A 461 41.81 -21.48 54.00
C ILE A 461 41.05 -21.77 55.31
N LYS A 462 39.78 -21.36 55.42
CA LYS A 462 38.94 -21.64 56.60
C LYS A 462 38.61 -23.14 56.73
N LEU A 463 38.18 -23.79 55.65
CA LEU A 463 37.86 -25.21 55.59
C LEU A 463 39.11 -26.08 55.86
N MET A 464 40.28 -25.67 55.37
CA MET A 464 41.57 -26.33 55.65
C MET A 464 42.00 -26.19 57.12
N LYS A 465 41.58 -25.13 57.81
CA LYS A 465 41.85 -24.93 59.24
C LYS A 465 40.88 -25.71 60.14
N GLU A 466 39.61 -25.82 59.76
CA GLU A 466 38.55 -26.43 60.57
C GLU A 466 38.43 -27.95 60.40
N ASN A 467 38.87 -28.49 59.26
CA ASN A 467 38.78 -29.93 58.98
C ASN A 467 40.13 -30.64 59.11
N LYS A 468 40.14 -31.80 59.78
CA LYS A 468 41.32 -32.68 59.81
C LYS A 468 41.55 -33.29 58.42
N LYS A 469 42.81 -33.51 58.07
CA LYS A 469 43.27 -34.11 56.79
C LYS A 469 42.48 -35.38 56.40
N GLU A 470 42.11 -36.18 57.39
CA GLU A 470 41.35 -37.42 57.23
C GLU A 470 39.92 -37.24 56.67
N TYR A 471 39.26 -36.11 56.97
CA TYR A 471 37.93 -35.78 56.44
C TYR A 471 38.00 -35.31 54.99
N ILE A 472 39.01 -34.50 54.67
CA ILE A 472 39.28 -34.03 53.31
C ILE A 472 39.65 -35.21 52.40
N ASP A 473 40.45 -36.17 52.88
CA ASP A 473 40.79 -37.38 52.14
C ASP A 473 39.57 -38.27 51.86
N LYS A 474 38.57 -38.32 52.75
CA LYS A 474 37.31 -39.04 52.50
C LYS A 474 36.45 -38.34 51.46
N LEU A 475 36.33 -37.01 51.50
CA LEU A 475 35.59 -36.22 50.51
C LEU A 475 36.23 -36.29 49.12
N ASN A 476 37.56 -36.16 49.03
CA ASN A 476 38.28 -36.24 47.76
C ASN A 476 38.11 -37.60 47.06
N LYS A 477 37.88 -38.68 47.82
CA LYS A 477 37.58 -40.01 47.26
C LYS A 477 36.22 -40.07 46.55
N VAL A 478 35.26 -39.21 46.92
CA VAL A 478 33.87 -39.24 46.41
C VAL A 478 33.51 -37.98 45.60
N GLY A 479 34.32 -36.92 45.67
CA GLY A 479 34.06 -35.61 45.06
C GLY A 479 33.76 -35.64 43.56
N ASN A 480 34.48 -36.47 42.79
CA ASN A 480 34.26 -36.63 41.35
C ASN A 480 32.91 -37.28 40.98
N LEU A 481 32.25 -37.94 41.94
CA LEU A 481 30.93 -38.56 41.75
C LEU A 481 29.78 -37.59 42.06
N LEU A 482 29.99 -36.65 43.00
CA LEU A 482 28.97 -35.68 43.42
C LEU A 482 28.52 -34.74 42.30
N TYR A 483 29.46 -34.29 41.45
CA TYR A 483 29.15 -33.41 40.31
C TYR A 483 28.45 -34.11 39.14
N LYS A 484 28.29 -35.45 39.19
CA LYS A 484 27.64 -36.23 38.13
C LYS A 484 26.19 -36.60 38.45
N LEU A 485 25.68 -36.21 39.63
CA LEU A 485 24.30 -36.48 40.01
C LEU A 485 23.35 -35.43 39.41
N PRO A 486 22.22 -35.84 38.81
CA PRO A 486 21.19 -34.92 38.33
C PRO A 486 20.52 -34.21 39.52
N SER A 487 19.89 -33.06 39.24
CA SER A 487 19.14 -32.33 40.27
C SER A 487 17.87 -33.08 40.70
N TYR A 488 17.32 -32.72 41.87
CA TYR A 488 16.06 -33.29 42.35
C TYR A 488 14.92 -33.13 41.34
N ASN A 489 14.75 -31.93 40.79
CA ASN A 489 13.69 -31.63 39.81
C ASN A 489 13.86 -32.45 38.53
N GLU A 490 15.08 -32.50 38.00
CA GLU A 490 15.40 -33.29 36.80
C GLU A 490 15.10 -34.78 37.01
N LEU A 491 15.39 -35.32 38.19
CA LEU A 491 15.09 -36.70 38.54
C LEU A 491 13.58 -36.96 38.65
N THR A 492 12.82 -36.04 39.26
CA THR A 492 11.36 -36.16 39.36
C THR A 492 10.65 -36.09 38.00
N GLU A 493 11.10 -35.20 37.12
CA GLU A 493 10.56 -35.09 35.76
C GLU A 493 10.88 -36.33 34.93
N THR A 494 12.13 -36.81 35.00
CA THR A 494 12.58 -38.04 34.32
C THR A 494 11.74 -39.23 34.76
N LEU A 495 11.55 -39.43 36.07
CA LEU A 495 10.74 -40.52 36.61
C LEU A 495 9.26 -40.43 36.19
N SER A 496 8.69 -39.22 36.23
CA SER A 496 7.29 -39.01 35.81
C SER A 496 7.10 -39.34 34.32
N ARG A 497 8.05 -38.94 33.48
CA ARG A 497 8.01 -39.24 32.04
C ARG A 497 8.19 -40.72 31.76
N VAL A 498 9.10 -41.39 32.47
CA VAL A 498 9.31 -42.85 32.38
C VAL A 498 8.04 -43.60 32.77
N ASN A 499 7.40 -43.27 33.90
CA ASN A 499 6.15 -43.91 34.32
C ASN A 499 5.04 -43.80 33.26
N PHE A 500 4.86 -42.60 32.69
CA PHE A 500 3.88 -42.40 31.61
C PHE A 500 4.17 -43.26 30.38
N LEU A 501 5.44 -43.39 30.00
CA LEU A 501 5.85 -44.23 28.87
C LEU A 501 5.66 -45.71 29.21
N GLU A 502 6.00 -46.14 30.42
CA GLU A 502 5.82 -47.52 30.92
C GLU A 502 4.37 -47.97 30.84
N ASP A 503 3.43 -47.14 31.29
CA ASP A 503 1.99 -47.43 31.25
C ASP A 503 1.49 -47.75 29.83
N ASN A 504 2.18 -47.25 28.79
CA ASN A 504 1.82 -47.40 27.39
C ASN A 504 2.78 -48.30 26.59
N LEU A 505 3.83 -48.84 27.19
CA LEU A 505 4.89 -49.60 26.49
C LEU A 505 4.36 -50.78 25.70
N ASN A 506 3.44 -51.55 26.28
CA ASN A 506 2.88 -52.73 25.62
C ASN A 506 2.14 -52.35 24.32
N LYS A 507 1.45 -51.21 24.32
CA LYS A 507 0.77 -50.68 23.13
C LYS A 507 1.77 -50.27 22.06
N TYR A 508 2.82 -49.52 22.43
CA TYR A 508 3.84 -49.07 21.48
C TYR A 508 4.62 -50.23 20.89
N ARG A 509 5.00 -51.24 21.69
CA ARG A 509 5.67 -52.45 21.21
C ARG A 509 4.80 -53.21 20.21
N LYS A 510 3.52 -53.42 20.53
CA LYS A 510 2.57 -54.11 19.64
C LYS A 510 2.41 -53.39 18.29
N ASN A 511 2.45 -52.06 18.27
CA ASN A 511 2.34 -51.29 17.03
C ASN A 511 3.54 -51.47 16.09
N VAL A 512 4.74 -51.76 16.63
CA VAL A 512 6.00 -51.86 15.87
C VAL A 512 6.45 -53.32 15.70
N GLU A 513 5.84 -54.27 16.41
CA GLU A 513 6.23 -55.69 16.50
C GLU A 513 6.52 -56.36 15.13
N LEU A 514 5.75 -56.00 14.11
CA LEU A 514 5.84 -56.57 12.76
C LEU A 514 6.53 -55.65 11.74
N CYS A 515 7.15 -54.56 12.19
CA CYS A 515 7.80 -53.56 11.33
C CYS A 515 9.31 -53.48 11.63
N THR A 516 10.11 -53.27 10.59
CA THR A 516 11.53 -52.91 10.72
C THR A 516 11.68 -51.45 10.34
N ILE A 517 12.13 -50.60 11.28
CA ILE A 517 12.20 -49.14 11.07
C ILE A 517 13.64 -48.66 11.19
N GLU A 518 14.24 -48.27 10.07
CA GLU A 518 15.64 -47.82 9.97
C GLU A 518 15.74 -46.31 9.71
N ILE A 519 15.13 -45.51 10.59
CA ILE A 519 15.21 -44.04 10.56
C ILE A 519 15.95 -43.54 11.80
N GLY A 520 16.93 -42.64 11.63
CA GLY A 520 17.65 -42.01 12.74
C GLY A 520 16.78 -41.04 13.56
N ASN A 521 17.12 -40.79 14.83
CA ASN A 521 16.33 -39.94 15.72
C ASN A 521 16.13 -38.51 15.18
N GLU A 522 17.16 -37.93 14.57
CA GLU A 522 17.12 -36.55 14.04
C GLU A 522 16.06 -36.37 12.94
N LYS A 523 15.89 -37.39 12.07
CA LYS A 523 14.95 -37.34 10.95
C LYS A 523 13.53 -37.78 11.31
N LEU A 524 13.34 -38.43 12.46
CA LEU A 524 12.07 -39.02 12.85
C LEU A 524 10.97 -37.98 13.10
N GLU A 525 11.31 -36.86 13.76
CA GLU A 525 10.33 -35.80 14.04
C GLU A 525 9.93 -35.04 12.78
N GLU A 526 10.90 -34.75 11.91
CA GLU A 526 10.66 -34.11 10.61
C GLU A 526 9.73 -34.99 9.76
N PHE A 527 10.03 -36.29 9.68
CA PHE A 527 9.21 -37.23 8.94
C PHE A 527 7.79 -37.34 9.50
N LEU A 528 7.63 -37.43 10.84
CA LEU A 528 6.32 -37.45 11.50
C LEU A 528 5.48 -36.21 11.15
N LYS A 529 6.09 -35.02 11.16
CA LYS A 529 5.41 -33.78 10.77
C LYS A 529 5.00 -33.79 9.30
N PHE A 530 5.89 -34.30 8.44
CA PHE A 530 5.64 -34.40 7.00
C PHE A 530 4.46 -35.33 6.68
N ILE A 531 4.46 -36.56 7.21
CA ILE A 531 3.37 -37.52 6.97
C ILE A 531 2.04 -37.08 7.61
N THR A 532 2.08 -36.32 8.71
CA THR A 532 0.86 -35.72 9.30
C THR A 532 0.27 -34.67 8.37
N THR A 533 1.11 -33.84 7.75
CA THR A 533 0.66 -32.85 6.75
C THR A 533 0.04 -33.52 5.53
N ALA A 534 0.67 -34.58 5.03
CA ALA A 534 0.14 -35.38 3.92
C ALA A 534 -1.21 -36.03 4.29
N ARG A 535 -1.32 -36.59 5.50
CA ARG A 535 -2.56 -37.17 6.03
C ARG A 535 -3.73 -36.19 6.01
N ASP A 536 -3.51 -34.95 6.43
CA ASP A 536 -4.58 -33.96 6.49
C ASP A 536 -5.03 -33.52 5.09
N LYS A 537 -4.09 -33.38 4.14
CA LYS A 537 -4.42 -33.08 2.74
C LYS A 537 -5.18 -34.21 2.06
N ILE A 538 -4.77 -35.47 2.23
CA ILE A 538 -5.48 -36.61 1.62
C ILE A 538 -6.87 -36.77 2.25
N SER A 539 -7.04 -36.44 3.53
CA SER A 539 -8.36 -36.45 4.18
C SER A 539 -9.34 -35.46 3.57
N LEU A 540 -8.88 -34.33 3.02
CA LEU A 540 -9.74 -33.37 2.31
C LEU A 540 -10.19 -33.92 0.95
N ILE A 541 -9.31 -34.66 0.28
CA ILE A 541 -9.59 -35.28 -1.03
C ILE A 541 -10.55 -36.46 -0.88
N GLU A 542 -10.36 -37.32 0.13
CA GLU A 542 -11.19 -38.50 0.38
C GLU A 542 -12.65 -38.16 0.74
N ASN A 543 -12.91 -36.96 1.29
CA ASN A 543 -14.22 -36.54 1.80
C ASN A 543 -15.14 -35.90 0.74
N GLY A 544 -14.94 -36.19 -0.54
CA GLY A 544 -15.80 -35.64 -1.59
C GLY A 544 -15.61 -36.26 -2.98
N TRP A 545 -16.10 -35.56 -3.99
CA TRP A 545 -16.05 -35.97 -5.39
C TRP A 545 -14.62 -36.08 -5.95
N LEU A 546 -13.66 -35.36 -5.34
CA LEU A 546 -12.23 -35.43 -5.67
C LEU A 546 -11.63 -36.82 -5.44
N LYS A 547 -12.24 -37.65 -4.58
CA LYS A 547 -11.85 -39.06 -4.42
C LYS A 547 -12.00 -39.84 -5.73
N SER A 548 -13.04 -39.55 -6.51
CA SER A 548 -13.27 -40.17 -7.82
C SER A 548 -12.23 -39.70 -8.83
N VAL A 549 -11.84 -38.43 -8.77
CA VAL A 549 -10.77 -37.85 -9.59
C VAL A 549 -9.42 -38.51 -9.27
N LEU A 550 -9.06 -38.60 -7.99
CA LEU A 550 -7.84 -39.27 -7.52
C LEU A 550 -7.74 -40.71 -8.02
N LYS A 551 -8.83 -41.48 -7.89
CA LYS A 551 -8.89 -42.88 -8.38
C LYS A 551 -8.74 -42.97 -9.89
N SER A 552 -9.36 -42.06 -10.63
CA SER A 552 -9.30 -42.05 -12.10
C SER A 552 -7.90 -41.67 -12.59
N TYR A 553 -7.32 -40.63 -12.01
CA TYR A 553 -6.00 -40.10 -12.38
C TYR A 553 -4.92 -41.17 -12.27
N TYR A 554 -4.88 -41.89 -11.14
CA TYR A 554 -3.88 -42.95 -10.90
C TYR A 554 -4.28 -44.32 -11.45
N SER A 555 -5.31 -44.41 -12.31
CA SER A 555 -5.74 -45.70 -12.87
C SER A 555 -4.94 -46.13 -14.10
N ASN A 556 -4.58 -45.17 -14.97
CA ASN A 556 -3.73 -45.36 -16.15
C ASN A 556 -3.23 -44.02 -16.70
N ASP A 557 -2.20 -44.09 -17.56
CA ASP A 557 -1.53 -42.93 -18.16
C ASP A 557 -2.48 -42.06 -19.02
N ALA A 558 -3.52 -42.64 -19.63
CA ALA A 558 -4.47 -41.89 -20.45
C ALA A 558 -5.32 -40.91 -19.62
N TYR A 559 -5.73 -41.30 -18.41
CA TYR A 559 -6.42 -40.40 -17.48
C TYR A 559 -5.49 -39.38 -16.84
N GLU A 560 -4.21 -39.72 -16.65
CA GLU A 560 -3.20 -38.78 -16.22
C GLU A 560 -3.04 -37.63 -17.23
N GLU A 561 -2.82 -37.95 -18.51
CA GLU A 561 -2.72 -36.97 -19.59
C GLU A 561 -4.00 -36.16 -19.74
N PHE A 562 -5.16 -36.81 -19.67
CA PHE A 562 -6.47 -36.15 -19.74
C PHE A 562 -6.61 -35.05 -18.68
N TRP A 563 -6.34 -35.36 -17.41
CA TRP A 563 -6.50 -34.38 -16.34
C TRP A 563 -5.46 -33.25 -16.41
N LYS A 564 -4.24 -33.55 -16.85
CA LYS A 564 -3.22 -32.53 -17.11
C LYS A 564 -3.67 -31.56 -18.22
N ASP A 565 -4.21 -32.07 -19.32
CA ASP A 565 -4.71 -31.24 -20.43
C ASP A 565 -5.95 -30.43 -20.02
N ILE A 566 -6.89 -31.03 -19.29
CA ILE A 566 -8.06 -30.34 -18.74
C ILE A 566 -7.63 -29.15 -17.88
N ILE A 567 -6.71 -29.37 -16.94
CA ILE A 567 -6.27 -28.30 -16.02
C ILE A 567 -5.55 -27.19 -16.78
N LEU A 568 -4.72 -27.54 -17.77
CA LEU A 568 -4.08 -26.56 -18.64
C LEU A 568 -5.11 -25.72 -19.42
N ASN A 569 -6.13 -26.36 -19.99
CA ASN A 569 -7.20 -25.69 -20.72
C ASN A 569 -8.07 -24.82 -19.80
N LEU A 570 -8.42 -25.29 -18.61
CA LEU A 570 -9.17 -24.51 -17.62
C LEU A 570 -8.39 -23.28 -17.18
N ASN A 571 -7.11 -23.43 -16.82
CA ASN A 571 -6.24 -22.32 -16.44
C ASN A 571 -6.09 -21.30 -17.58
N LYS A 572 -5.96 -21.76 -18.84
CA LYS A 572 -5.92 -20.88 -20.00
C LYS A 572 -7.19 -20.03 -20.13
N HIS A 573 -8.36 -20.64 -20.07
CA HIS A 573 -9.64 -19.92 -20.16
C HIS A 573 -9.84 -18.94 -19.00
N VAL A 574 -9.49 -19.34 -17.77
CA VAL A 574 -9.56 -18.47 -16.59
C VAL A 574 -8.68 -17.23 -16.78
N ASN A 575 -7.46 -17.41 -17.29
CA ASN A 575 -6.54 -16.30 -17.57
C ASN A 575 -7.07 -15.37 -18.68
N GLU A 576 -7.52 -15.92 -19.81
CA GLU A 576 -8.08 -15.14 -20.92
C GLU A 576 -9.30 -14.31 -20.49
N ILE A 577 -10.23 -14.90 -19.72
CA ILE A 577 -11.40 -14.18 -19.19
C ILE A 577 -10.97 -13.09 -18.21
N SER A 578 -9.96 -13.35 -17.37
CA SER A 578 -9.46 -12.36 -16.40
C SER A 578 -8.88 -11.13 -17.08
N VAL A 579 -8.10 -11.31 -18.15
CA VAL A 579 -7.55 -10.22 -18.96
C VAL A 579 -8.67 -9.41 -19.62
N ILE A 580 -9.68 -10.07 -20.21
CA ILE A 580 -10.79 -9.36 -20.86
C ILE A 580 -11.65 -8.61 -19.83
N LYS A 581 -11.87 -9.18 -18.62
CA LYS A 581 -12.62 -8.52 -17.54
C LYS A 581 -12.00 -7.20 -17.10
N GLN A 582 -10.68 -7.06 -17.10
CA GLN A 582 -10.01 -5.80 -16.75
C GLN A 582 -10.40 -4.66 -17.69
N ILE A 583 -10.59 -4.98 -18.98
CA ILE A 583 -10.99 -4.01 -20.00
C ILE A 583 -12.50 -3.78 -19.95
N VAL A 584 -13.30 -4.84 -19.84
CA VAL A 584 -14.77 -4.74 -19.92
C VAL A 584 -15.40 -4.13 -18.66
N ASN A 585 -14.83 -4.36 -17.47
CA ASN A 585 -15.42 -3.90 -16.21
C ASN A 585 -15.36 -2.38 -16.00
N SER A 586 -14.56 -1.65 -16.77
CA SER A 586 -14.53 -0.17 -16.74
C SER A 586 -15.64 0.47 -17.58
N HIS A 587 -16.44 -0.33 -18.29
CA HIS A 587 -17.48 0.16 -19.19
C HIS A 587 -18.85 -0.39 -18.84
N ASN A 588 -19.89 0.41 -19.06
CA ASN A 588 -21.27 -0.07 -18.97
C ASN A 588 -21.70 -0.66 -20.31
N ILE A 589 -21.99 -1.96 -20.37
CA ILE A 589 -22.30 -2.66 -21.61
C ILE A 589 -23.72 -3.22 -21.55
N LYS A 590 -24.52 -2.83 -22.53
CA LYS A 590 -25.89 -3.31 -22.69
C LYS A 590 -25.96 -4.30 -23.84
N PHE A 591 -26.36 -5.53 -23.52
CA PHE A 591 -26.60 -6.60 -24.50
C PHE A 591 -28.08 -6.64 -24.91
N PRO A 592 -28.39 -7.13 -26.13
CA PRO A 592 -29.76 -7.28 -26.58
C PRO A 592 -30.44 -8.46 -25.87
N VAL A 593 -31.71 -8.30 -25.52
CA VAL A 593 -32.47 -9.31 -24.77
C VAL A 593 -32.97 -10.40 -25.72
N GLY A 594 -32.77 -11.68 -25.36
CA GLY A 594 -33.34 -12.82 -26.07
C GLY A 594 -32.59 -13.28 -27.32
N ILE A 595 -31.36 -12.80 -27.55
CA ILE A 595 -30.52 -13.17 -28.68
C ILE A 595 -29.34 -14.04 -28.21
N ASP A 596 -29.06 -15.15 -28.92
CA ASP A 596 -27.90 -15.99 -28.62
C ASP A 596 -26.58 -15.24 -28.90
N ILE A 597 -25.62 -15.36 -27.98
CA ILE A 597 -24.35 -14.65 -28.05
C ILE A 597 -23.52 -15.00 -29.30
N THR A 598 -23.67 -16.22 -29.83
CA THR A 598 -22.97 -16.66 -31.05
C THR A 598 -23.53 -15.95 -32.26
N LYS A 599 -24.87 -15.89 -32.36
CA LYS A 599 -25.56 -15.13 -33.41
C LYS A 599 -25.23 -13.64 -33.31
N LEU A 600 -25.21 -13.09 -32.09
CA LEU A 600 -24.80 -11.70 -31.85
C LEU A 600 -23.38 -11.42 -32.35
N LYS A 601 -22.43 -12.33 -32.11
CA LYS A 601 -21.05 -12.20 -32.59
C LYS A 601 -20.97 -12.12 -34.11
N ASP A 602 -21.68 -13.02 -34.80
CA ASP A 602 -21.69 -13.07 -36.27
C ASP A 602 -22.33 -11.81 -36.87
N ASP A 603 -23.48 -11.39 -36.35
CA ASP A 603 -24.19 -10.18 -36.78
C ASP A 603 -23.38 -8.90 -36.46
N PHE A 604 -22.71 -8.86 -35.31
CA PHE A 604 -21.88 -7.73 -34.89
C PHE A 604 -20.62 -7.58 -35.73
N LYS A 605 -20.02 -8.68 -36.18
CA LYS A 605 -18.84 -8.67 -37.05
C LYS A 605 -19.07 -7.88 -38.34
N ILE A 606 -20.26 -8.01 -38.93
CA ILE A 606 -20.68 -7.26 -40.13
C ILE A 606 -20.67 -5.74 -39.88
N ILE A 607 -21.12 -5.31 -38.70
CA ILE A 607 -21.12 -3.88 -38.30
C ILE A 607 -19.70 -3.41 -37.98
N HIS A 608 -18.94 -4.21 -37.22
CA HIS A 608 -17.57 -3.88 -36.79
C HIS A 608 -16.64 -3.68 -37.99
N ASP A 609 -16.68 -4.59 -38.98
CA ASP A 609 -15.88 -4.50 -40.21
C ASP A 609 -16.23 -3.26 -41.05
N GLN A 610 -17.52 -2.90 -41.10
CA GLN A 610 -17.98 -1.71 -41.84
C GLN A 610 -17.55 -0.40 -41.17
N ILE A 611 -17.65 -0.31 -39.84
CA ILE A 611 -17.20 0.85 -39.07
C ILE A 611 -15.68 1.00 -39.16
N ASN A 612 -14.93 -0.11 -39.07
CA ASN A 612 -13.47 -0.12 -39.19
C ASN A 612 -12.96 0.31 -40.57
N SER A 613 -13.68 0.00 -41.64
CA SER A 613 -13.26 0.31 -43.02
C SER A 613 -13.71 1.71 -43.50
N LYS A 614 -14.91 2.17 -43.14
CA LYS A 614 -15.50 3.41 -43.68
C LYS A 614 -15.82 4.49 -42.64
N GLY A 615 -15.60 4.23 -41.35
CA GLY A 615 -15.75 5.19 -40.26
C GLY A 615 -17.18 5.60 -39.88
N LYS A 616 -18.17 5.41 -40.76
CA LYS A 616 -19.60 5.70 -40.48
C LYS A 616 -20.54 4.69 -41.14
N LEU A 617 -21.68 4.44 -40.49
CA LEU A 617 -22.79 3.64 -41.01
C LEU A 617 -23.74 4.52 -41.84
N GLY A 618 -23.69 4.41 -43.18
CA GLY A 618 -24.60 5.13 -44.09
C GLY A 618 -26.02 4.54 -44.13
N SER A 619 -27.01 5.34 -44.50
CA SER A 619 -28.44 4.95 -44.52
C SER A 619 -28.74 3.75 -45.44
N ILE A 620 -27.98 3.60 -46.53
CA ILE A 620 -28.10 2.46 -47.48
C ILE A 620 -27.65 1.14 -46.81
N PHE A 621 -26.62 1.19 -45.95
CA PHE A 621 -26.13 0.01 -45.24
C PHE A 621 -27.15 -0.51 -44.22
N LYS A 622 -27.81 0.41 -43.48
CA LYS A 622 -28.88 0.06 -42.53
C LYS A 622 -30.10 -0.57 -43.22
N LEU A 623 -30.37 -0.21 -44.47
CA LEU A 623 -31.47 -0.78 -45.28
C LEU A 623 -31.14 -2.19 -45.80
N LEU A 624 -29.88 -2.43 -46.20
CA LEU A 624 -29.42 -3.72 -46.74
C LEU A 624 -29.18 -4.78 -45.66
N HIS A 625 -28.88 -4.35 -44.42
CA HIS A 625 -28.59 -5.24 -43.28
C HIS A 625 -29.64 -5.10 -42.17
N ASN A 626 -30.92 -5.18 -42.54
CA ASN A 626 -32.04 -5.06 -41.60
C ASN A 626 -31.96 -6.04 -40.42
N GLN A 627 -31.37 -7.22 -40.63
CA GLN A 627 -31.14 -8.21 -39.60
C GLN A 627 -30.22 -7.74 -38.48
N CYS A 628 -29.34 -6.75 -38.71
CA CYS A 628 -28.42 -6.22 -37.71
C CYS A 628 -28.95 -4.95 -37.01
N ASN A 629 -30.15 -4.47 -37.37
CA ASN A 629 -30.67 -3.20 -36.84
C ASN A 629 -30.91 -3.24 -35.33
N TYR A 630 -31.20 -4.42 -34.75
CA TYR A 630 -31.33 -4.58 -33.30
C TYR A 630 -30.03 -4.23 -32.57
N ILE A 631 -28.85 -4.48 -33.17
CA ILE A 631 -27.55 -4.14 -32.56
C ILE A 631 -27.40 -2.62 -32.43
N LEU A 632 -27.92 -1.87 -33.41
CA LEU A 632 -27.84 -0.40 -33.39
C LEU A 632 -28.90 0.24 -32.47
N GLN A 633 -29.92 -0.52 -32.07
CA GLN A 633 -31.03 -0.05 -31.22
C GLN A 633 -30.87 -0.48 -29.76
N ASP A 634 -30.42 -1.71 -29.54
CA ASP A 634 -30.46 -2.37 -28.23
C ASP A 634 -29.08 -2.54 -27.58
N CYS A 635 -27.98 -2.40 -28.36
CA CYS A 635 -26.62 -2.51 -27.83
C CYS A 635 -26.00 -1.13 -27.56
N GLU A 636 -25.44 -0.96 -26.37
CA GLU A 636 -24.82 0.28 -25.92
C GLU A 636 -23.50 0.01 -25.19
N VAL A 637 -22.56 0.94 -25.32
CA VAL A 637 -21.34 1.05 -24.48
C VAL A 637 -21.34 2.45 -23.87
N ASP A 638 -21.23 2.52 -22.55
CA ASP A 638 -21.27 3.75 -21.75
C ASP A 638 -22.50 4.59 -22.04
N TYR A 639 -23.66 3.92 -22.09
CA TYR A 639 -24.99 4.50 -22.35
C TYR A 639 -25.13 5.16 -23.72
N ARG A 640 -24.26 4.81 -24.67
CA ARG A 640 -24.27 5.33 -26.04
C ARG A 640 -24.31 4.20 -27.07
N PRO A 641 -24.99 4.40 -28.21
CA PRO A 641 -25.03 3.40 -29.28
C PRO A 641 -23.66 3.23 -29.92
N LEU A 642 -23.41 2.03 -30.46
CA LEU A 642 -22.16 1.63 -31.10
C LEU A 642 -21.92 2.42 -32.39
N THR A 643 -21.23 3.55 -32.28
CA THR A 643 -21.03 4.51 -33.39
C THR A 643 -19.56 4.79 -33.68
N THR A 644 -18.66 4.52 -32.73
CA THR A 644 -17.22 4.69 -32.88
C THR A 644 -16.50 3.34 -32.92
N LYS A 645 -15.31 3.34 -33.52
CA LYS A 645 -14.42 2.17 -33.54
C LYS A 645 -14.11 1.67 -32.11
N GLU A 646 -13.80 2.59 -31.21
CA GLU A 646 -13.48 2.29 -29.81
C GLU A 646 -14.64 1.59 -29.09
N GLN A 647 -15.87 2.10 -29.22
CA GLN A 647 -17.06 1.46 -28.66
C GLN A 647 -17.26 0.05 -29.23
N CYS A 648 -17.04 -0.14 -30.53
CA CYS A 648 -17.14 -1.45 -31.13
C CYS A 648 -16.02 -2.41 -30.67
N ASP A 649 -14.80 -1.93 -30.46
CA ASP A 649 -13.70 -2.75 -29.95
C ASP A 649 -13.97 -3.22 -28.50
N ILE A 650 -14.52 -2.34 -27.66
CA ILE A 650 -14.97 -2.68 -26.30
C ILE A 650 -16.13 -3.69 -26.32
N PHE A 651 -17.13 -3.46 -27.17
CA PHE A 651 -18.28 -4.36 -27.32
C PHE A 651 -17.86 -5.74 -27.85
N SER A 652 -16.90 -5.79 -28.78
CA SER A 652 -16.31 -7.04 -29.30
C SER A 652 -15.68 -7.86 -28.18
N LYS A 653 -14.87 -7.22 -27.33
CA LYS A 653 -14.26 -7.86 -26.14
C LYS A 653 -15.32 -8.36 -25.16
N ALA A 654 -16.42 -7.63 -24.99
CA ALA A 654 -17.53 -8.06 -24.14
C ALA A 654 -18.23 -9.31 -24.67
N ILE A 655 -18.45 -9.40 -25.99
CA ILE A 655 -18.97 -10.61 -26.64
C ILE A 655 -18.01 -11.79 -26.45
N ASP A 656 -16.71 -11.57 -26.65
CA ASP A 656 -15.69 -12.61 -26.46
C ASP A 656 -15.65 -13.14 -25.02
N LYS A 657 -15.81 -12.25 -24.03
CA LYS A 657 -15.93 -12.63 -22.61
C LYS A 657 -17.11 -13.59 -22.38
N GLU A 658 -18.31 -13.24 -22.85
CA GLU A 658 -19.51 -14.06 -22.67
C GLU A 658 -19.35 -15.45 -23.31
N ILE A 659 -18.72 -15.52 -24.49
CA ILE A 659 -18.43 -16.79 -25.17
C ILE A 659 -17.40 -17.62 -24.38
N LEU A 660 -16.33 -17.00 -23.91
CA LEU A 660 -15.30 -17.69 -23.13
C LEU A 660 -15.86 -18.19 -21.78
N GLU A 661 -16.69 -17.41 -21.09
CA GLU A 661 -17.37 -17.84 -19.87
C GLU A 661 -18.32 -19.01 -20.14
N ARG A 662 -19.06 -19.00 -21.26
CA ARG A 662 -19.89 -20.13 -21.70
C ARG A 662 -19.05 -21.39 -21.97
N ASN A 663 -17.92 -21.24 -22.67
CA ASN A 663 -17.03 -22.35 -23.01
C ASN A 663 -16.37 -22.94 -21.76
N LEU A 664 -15.86 -22.08 -20.86
CA LEU A 664 -15.29 -22.49 -19.58
C LEU A 664 -16.31 -23.27 -18.73
N ARG A 665 -17.53 -22.76 -18.63
CA ARG A 665 -18.62 -23.43 -17.91
C ARG A 665 -18.95 -24.79 -18.52
N THR A 666 -18.98 -24.88 -19.84
CA THR A 666 -19.27 -26.13 -20.55
C THR A 666 -18.17 -27.15 -20.33
N LEU A 667 -16.90 -26.75 -20.48
CA LEU A 667 -15.74 -27.58 -20.23
C LEU A 667 -15.73 -28.10 -18.78
N TRP A 668 -15.92 -27.21 -17.81
CA TRP A 668 -16.01 -27.56 -16.39
C TRP A 668 -17.14 -28.56 -16.13
N ASN A 669 -18.38 -28.21 -16.50
CA ASN A 669 -19.57 -29.01 -16.21
C ASN A 669 -19.50 -30.38 -16.88
N ASN A 670 -19.05 -30.48 -18.13
CA ASN A 670 -18.92 -31.76 -18.81
C ASN A 670 -17.85 -32.64 -18.18
N THR A 671 -16.77 -32.04 -17.69
CA THR A 671 -15.69 -32.79 -17.05
C THR A 671 -16.09 -33.27 -15.67
N VAL A 672 -16.53 -32.39 -14.77
CA VAL A 672 -16.71 -32.75 -13.36
C VAL A 672 -18.00 -33.51 -13.06
N LYS A 673 -18.99 -33.44 -13.98
CA LYS A 673 -20.27 -34.14 -13.82
C LYS A 673 -20.09 -35.65 -13.70
N GLU A 674 -19.15 -36.24 -14.45
CA GLU A 674 -18.87 -37.67 -14.40
C GLU A 674 -18.29 -38.13 -13.06
N TYR A 675 -17.69 -37.20 -12.30
CA TYR A 675 -17.03 -37.48 -11.02
C TYR A 675 -17.86 -37.04 -9.81
N GLY A 676 -19.05 -36.45 -10.03
CA GLY A 676 -19.93 -35.95 -8.97
C GLY A 676 -19.58 -34.54 -8.47
N GLY A 677 -18.83 -33.77 -9.26
CA GLY A 677 -18.48 -32.39 -8.94
C GLY A 677 -19.64 -31.41 -9.08
N LYS A 678 -19.50 -30.23 -8.46
CA LYS A 678 -20.53 -29.18 -8.49
C LYS A 678 -20.63 -28.56 -9.90
N ILE A 679 -21.82 -28.66 -10.48
CA ILE A 679 -22.18 -28.03 -11.76
C ILE A 679 -22.50 -26.55 -11.53
N ILE A 680 -22.04 -25.68 -12.44
CA ILE A 680 -22.20 -24.23 -12.34
C ILE A 680 -23.23 -23.74 -13.38
N THR A 681 -24.20 -22.95 -12.92
CA THR A 681 -25.33 -22.37 -13.66
C THR A 681 -25.15 -20.87 -13.92
N ASN A 682 -25.88 -20.30 -14.87
CA ASN A 682 -25.77 -18.87 -15.22
C ASN A 682 -26.13 -17.92 -14.06
N SER A 683 -26.82 -18.41 -13.03
CA SER A 683 -27.15 -17.65 -11.81
C SER A 683 -26.02 -17.62 -10.76
N ASP A 684 -24.95 -18.39 -10.92
CA ASP A 684 -23.83 -18.39 -9.99
C ASP A 684 -22.96 -17.14 -10.22
N SER A 685 -22.98 -16.21 -9.26
CA SER A 685 -22.31 -14.90 -9.35
C SER A 685 -20.76 -14.97 -9.39
N ASN A 686 -20.16 -16.12 -9.06
CA ASN A 686 -18.72 -16.30 -8.89
C ASN A 686 -18.17 -17.52 -9.66
N LEU A 687 -18.38 -17.56 -10.98
CA LEU A 687 -17.89 -18.63 -11.87
C LEU A 687 -16.37 -18.86 -11.75
N LEU A 688 -15.56 -17.80 -11.91
CA LEU A 688 -14.09 -17.91 -11.92
C LEU A 688 -13.55 -18.40 -10.58
N ASN A 689 -13.97 -17.80 -9.46
CA ASN A 689 -13.50 -18.22 -8.14
C ASN A 689 -13.83 -19.68 -7.84
N THR A 690 -15.06 -20.11 -8.16
CA THR A 690 -15.49 -21.50 -7.94
C THR A 690 -14.63 -22.47 -8.73
N ILE A 691 -14.33 -22.17 -10.00
CA ILE A 691 -13.50 -23.02 -10.85
C ILE A 691 -12.04 -23.01 -10.35
N SER A 692 -11.46 -21.83 -10.12
CA SER A 692 -10.06 -21.68 -9.67
C SER A 692 -9.79 -22.40 -8.34
N GLU A 693 -10.69 -22.32 -7.37
CA GLU A 693 -10.55 -23.04 -6.10
C GLU A 693 -10.51 -24.57 -6.28
N ASN A 694 -11.28 -25.10 -7.24
CA ASN A 694 -11.27 -26.54 -7.50
C ASN A 694 -10.12 -26.97 -8.40
N ILE A 695 -9.63 -26.12 -9.31
CA ILE A 695 -8.38 -26.35 -10.05
C ILE A 695 -7.24 -26.62 -9.06
N LEU A 696 -7.04 -25.75 -8.05
CA LEU A 696 -6.00 -25.94 -7.05
C LEU A 696 -6.09 -27.28 -6.32
N LYS A 697 -7.31 -27.75 -6.04
CA LYS A 697 -7.53 -29.05 -5.38
C LYS A 697 -7.18 -30.23 -6.29
N ILE A 698 -7.43 -30.12 -7.58
CA ILE A 698 -7.07 -31.15 -8.57
C ILE A 698 -5.56 -31.12 -8.84
N GLU A 699 -4.93 -29.95 -8.87
CA GLU A 699 -3.48 -29.82 -8.99
C GLU A 699 -2.73 -30.50 -7.82
N ILE A 700 -3.29 -30.49 -6.61
CA ILE A 700 -2.74 -31.27 -5.48
C ILE A 700 -2.72 -32.77 -5.79
N ILE A 701 -3.76 -33.29 -6.47
CA ILE A 701 -3.83 -34.70 -6.89
C ILE A 701 -2.77 -34.97 -7.96
N ILE A 702 -2.68 -34.13 -8.98
CA ILE A 702 -1.72 -34.27 -10.09
C ILE A 702 -0.28 -34.33 -9.56
N ASN A 703 0.04 -33.46 -8.60
CA ASN A 703 1.39 -33.31 -8.05
C ASN A 703 1.66 -34.21 -6.83
N TRP A 704 0.72 -35.07 -6.43
CA TRP A 704 0.82 -35.84 -5.18
C TRP A 704 2.01 -36.80 -5.17
N GLU A 705 2.32 -37.40 -6.31
CA GLU A 705 3.43 -38.37 -6.45
C GLU A 705 4.78 -37.73 -6.14
N GLU A 706 5.04 -36.56 -6.72
CA GLU A 706 6.29 -35.83 -6.51
C GLU A 706 6.36 -35.15 -5.15
N SER A 707 5.23 -34.59 -4.70
CA SER A 707 5.15 -33.77 -3.48
C SER A 707 5.13 -34.59 -2.20
N TYR A 708 4.65 -35.85 -2.26
CA TYR A 708 4.47 -36.69 -1.08
C TYR A 708 5.00 -38.11 -1.30
N THR A 709 4.48 -38.85 -2.29
CA THR A 709 4.74 -40.28 -2.43
C THR A 709 6.24 -40.60 -2.54
N ARG A 710 6.95 -39.90 -3.42
CA ARG A 710 8.39 -40.11 -3.65
C ARG A 710 9.21 -39.83 -2.39
N ILE A 711 8.95 -38.71 -1.74
CA ILE A 711 9.65 -38.32 -0.51
C ILE A 711 9.39 -39.33 0.60
N ILE A 712 8.14 -39.77 0.78
CA ILE A 712 7.79 -40.79 1.77
C ILE A 712 8.54 -42.09 1.48
N LYS A 713 8.56 -42.56 0.22
CA LYS A 713 9.32 -43.75 -0.17
C LYS A 713 10.81 -43.61 0.15
N GLU A 714 11.42 -42.46 -0.11
CA GLU A 714 12.84 -42.18 0.25
C GLU A 714 13.09 -42.26 1.76
N TYR A 715 12.16 -41.79 2.60
CA TYR A 715 12.26 -41.96 4.05
C TYR A 715 12.07 -43.41 4.51
N LEU A 716 11.27 -44.18 3.76
CA LEU A 716 10.91 -45.56 4.06
C LEU A 716 11.80 -46.60 3.38
N ASP A 717 12.79 -46.19 2.58
CA ASP A 717 13.55 -47.06 1.67
C ASP A 717 14.19 -48.27 2.37
N ASN A 718 14.62 -48.08 3.63
CA ASN A 718 15.21 -49.13 4.46
C ASN A 718 14.25 -49.71 5.52
N SER A 719 12.98 -49.31 5.50
CA SER A 719 11.96 -49.77 6.45
C SER A 719 11.05 -50.84 5.82
N LYS A 720 10.65 -51.85 6.60
CA LYS A 720 9.77 -52.94 6.17
C LYS A 720 8.46 -52.94 6.94
N PHE A 721 7.35 -53.10 6.22
CA PHE A 721 6.01 -53.12 6.77
C PHE A 721 5.29 -54.44 6.40
N PRO A 722 4.38 -54.93 7.26
CA PRO A 722 3.64 -56.18 7.02
C PRO A 722 2.49 -56.02 6.01
N ILE A 723 2.19 -54.78 5.61
CA ILE A 723 1.14 -54.44 4.65
C ILE A 723 1.73 -53.59 3.53
N GLU A 724 1.17 -53.73 2.33
CA GLU A 724 1.44 -52.81 1.24
C GLU A 724 0.77 -51.45 1.55
N LEU A 725 1.56 -50.37 1.50
CA LEU A 725 1.10 -49.03 1.88
C LEU A 725 0.49 -48.32 0.68
N ASN A 726 -0.79 -47.98 0.77
CA ASN A 726 -1.46 -47.10 -0.17
C ASN A 726 -1.31 -45.64 0.27
N LEU A 727 -0.31 -44.96 -0.29
CA LEU A 727 0.00 -43.55 -0.01
C LEU A 727 -1.02 -42.54 -0.58
N TYR A 728 -2.14 -43.04 -1.11
CA TYR A 728 -3.31 -42.26 -1.51
C TYR A 728 -4.52 -42.50 -0.59
N SER A 729 -4.33 -43.17 0.56
CA SER A 729 -5.39 -43.34 1.55
C SER A 729 -5.01 -42.82 2.94
N LYS A 730 -5.92 -42.08 3.57
CA LYS A 730 -5.76 -41.56 4.92
C LYS A 730 -5.47 -42.65 5.95
N LYS A 731 -6.11 -43.81 5.80
CA LYS A 731 -5.97 -44.94 6.74
C LYS A 731 -4.51 -45.39 6.88
N ASP A 732 -3.78 -45.41 5.78
CA ASP A 732 -2.39 -45.90 5.76
C ASP A 732 -1.43 -44.83 6.29
N TYR A 733 -1.75 -43.54 6.11
CA TYR A 733 -1.08 -42.46 6.84
C TYR A 733 -1.32 -42.53 8.35
N ASP A 734 -2.56 -42.75 8.81
CA ASP A 734 -2.87 -42.92 10.23
C ASP A 734 -2.11 -44.13 10.80
N TYR A 735 -1.96 -45.21 10.03
CA TYR A 735 -1.14 -46.37 10.40
C TYR A 735 0.36 -46.01 10.53
N LEU A 736 0.93 -45.32 9.53
CA LEU A 736 2.32 -44.87 9.57
C LEU A 736 2.59 -43.95 10.77
N ILE A 737 1.75 -42.94 10.99
CA ILE A 737 1.88 -42.01 12.12
C ILE A 737 1.90 -42.79 13.44
N ASN A 738 0.99 -43.75 13.63
CA ASN A 738 0.95 -44.56 14.84
C ASN A 738 2.24 -45.37 15.05
N ILE A 739 2.81 -45.95 13.99
CA ILE A 739 4.08 -46.69 14.06
C ILE A 739 5.22 -45.75 14.45
N PHE A 740 5.42 -44.67 13.71
CA PHE A 740 6.57 -43.79 13.93
C PHE A 740 6.49 -43.02 15.25
N GLN A 741 5.28 -42.71 15.73
CA GLN A 741 5.07 -42.20 17.10
C GLN A 741 5.44 -43.26 18.15
N SER A 742 5.06 -44.52 17.93
CA SER A 742 5.42 -45.61 18.83
C SER A 742 6.94 -45.85 18.88
N VAL A 743 7.62 -45.77 17.73
CA VAL A 743 9.10 -45.83 17.65
C VAL A 743 9.73 -44.68 18.45
N LYS A 744 9.22 -43.45 18.29
CA LYS A 744 9.70 -42.29 19.04
C LYS A 744 9.62 -42.54 20.55
N TYR A 745 8.48 -42.98 21.04
CA TYR A 745 8.26 -43.21 22.47
C TYR A 745 9.06 -44.39 23.02
N LEU A 746 9.29 -45.46 22.24
CA LEU A 746 10.14 -46.58 22.65
C LEU A 746 11.60 -46.14 22.82
N ARG A 747 12.13 -45.36 21.87
CA ARG A 747 13.51 -44.85 21.94
C ARG A 747 13.68 -43.85 23.08
N GLU A 748 12.70 -42.97 23.28
CA GLU A 748 12.68 -42.04 24.41
C GLU A 748 12.69 -42.79 25.75
N TYR A 749 11.90 -43.85 25.88
CA TYR A 749 11.88 -44.68 27.07
C TYR A 749 13.24 -45.35 27.35
N GLU A 750 13.88 -45.93 26.33
CA GLU A 750 15.20 -46.56 26.46
C GLU A 750 16.28 -45.56 26.90
N GLU A 751 16.28 -44.36 26.30
CA GLU A 751 17.21 -43.30 26.65
C GLU A 751 17.06 -42.86 28.11
N LEU A 752 15.83 -42.59 28.55
CA LEU A 752 15.55 -42.16 29.92
C LEU A 752 15.85 -43.28 30.94
N ASN A 753 15.55 -44.54 30.61
CA ASN A 753 15.84 -45.66 31.49
C ASN A 753 17.36 -45.90 31.64
N ASN A 754 18.13 -45.79 30.55
CA ASN A 754 19.60 -45.84 30.60
C ASN A 754 20.17 -44.71 31.46
N LYS A 755 19.62 -43.49 31.35
CA LYS A 755 20.01 -42.35 32.20
C LYS A 755 19.72 -42.61 33.69
N LEU A 756 18.55 -43.19 34.01
CA LEU A 756 18.21 -43.58 35.39
C LEU A 756 19.12 -44.70 35.92
N GLN A 757 19.47 -45.70 35.10
CA GLN A 757 20.37 -46.77 35.49
C GLN A 757 21.79 -46.26 35.76
N ALA A 758 22.31 -45.35 34.91
CA ALA A 758 23.58 -44.68 35.14
C ALA A 758 23.58 -43.87 36.44
N THR A 759 22.49 -43.14 36.70
CA THR A 759 22.29 -42.39 37.94
C THR A 759 22.29 -43.31 39.16
N ARG A 760 21.59 -44.45 39.09
CA ARG A 760 21.55 -45.46 40.15
C ARG A 760 22.92 -46.07 40.43
N GLN A 761 23.72 -46.35 39.40
CA GLN A 761 25.09 -46.85 39.57
C GLN A 761 26.01 -45.83 40.23
N LEU A 762 25.83 -44.54 39.95
CA LEU A 762 26.57 -43.47 40.63
C LEU A 762 26.24 -43.43 42.13
N PHE A 763 24.96 -43.52 42.49
CA PHE A 763 24.54 -43.61 43.91
C PHE A 763 25.15 -44.82 44.62
N ILE A 764 25.14 -46.01 43.98
CA ILE A 764 25.73 -47.22 44.57
C ILE A 764 27.25 -47.05 44.80
N LYS A 765 27.98 -46.48 43.84
CA LYS A 765 29.42 -46.20 43.95
C LYS A 765 29.78 -45.16 45.01
N MET A 766 28.82 -44.37 45.48
CA MET A 766 29.04 -43.43 46.58
C MET A 766 28.78 -44.02 47.97
N ILE A 767 27.99 -45.10 48.04
CA ILE A 767 27.63 -45.79 49.28
C ILE A 767 28.69 -46.86 49.65
N ILE A 768 29.33 -47.46 48.63
CA ILE A 768 30.49 -48.36 48.75
C ILE A 768 31.76 -47.52 48.92
#